data_AF-A0A7C0ZL20-F1
#
_entry.id   AF-A0A7C0ZL20-F1
#
_cell.length_a   1.000
_cell.length_b   1.000
_cell.length_c   1.000
_cell.angle_alpha   90.00
_cell.angle_beta   90.00
_cell.angle_gamma   90.00
#
_symmetry.space_group_name_H-M   'P 1'
#
loop_
_entity.id
_entity.type
_entity.pdbx_description
1 polymer ?
#
loop_
_entity_poly.entity_id
_entity_poly.type
_entity_poly.pdbx_seq_one_letter_code
_entity_poly.pdbx_strand_id
1 'polypeptide(L)'
;MSNLKLIKISKIFLFLLLITFFYNTQGWCLDNQKEAADELLYRETYLQPPEEVKELLLRDRHYDVLSNLSPDKDHFLIPIQEEFSSLKRMAQRTLRLAMLEFCPDVNREWRLSTYGVKGLKIYSYRQGKAWEVQLPANILVSDFVWSPAGNKLAFLAHLGKGSEVWVADVSTGEAKAVSKALVMVTISGARGYRRSGSPPSQTLQWRSDGSLVTLLVPSNRGSEPQPPTIPSSPLIRRTREKPTPTRTFPFLIRTPYDKELFRFYTTSQLAILYPGQEPHYIGEPGMFESIAVSPDGKYILAERLTEPFSYLVSYRSFPRSLEVLNETGKVIATIRQIPLQEAMSRERGSDRNWPREVKWRPDGKGLIFLWREKAKEDKKEKAPSKPKDRLMFLPPPFDLDKAITLVATEKRFVSVDLTRDGSFALATLSGRDDDGQNRQEIVAYDLRCKPPRAYVLVKDIDPEDLLHHPGNVMVQRTANGIPYVLLSSDKKKVFLQGRGYQENLKPRPFIDQVEIKTQEKTRLFEGSPDYYEQPLLPLDENLNKLIIQQESPTDFPDCYLWEKGKVTKQLTSNKDPYPEITAAKREHFTFVRRDGLEIHAWVLLPIDYQAGQKVPAVFWTYPREYQSVKDYNSSVLRSYNLNAFRHFSTRNASQIWLTQGYAVVIPDIPILGRGNQYNNNYIAHLVDSMYAAIRKVDQLGYVDVDRLGHGGHSYGAFATANILAHTPFFKAGIAGDGAYNRTLTPMTFQNERRFIWEAQDVYIEMSPFFEADHLETPLLMYHGAKDNNSGTFLIQSERM
;
A
#
# COMPACT_ATOMS: atom_id res chain seq x y z
N MET A 1 59.19 -25.24 71.52
CA MET A 1 58.82 -26.48 72.23
C MET A 1 57.58 -27.08 71.57
N SER A 2 57.68 -28.36 71.22
CA SER A 2 56.61 -29.35 70.97
C SER A 2 55.45 -29.05 69.99
N ASN A 3 55.54 -29.73 68.85
CA ASN A 3 54.48 -30.20 67.97
C ASN A 3 53.26 -30.79 68.70
N LEU A 4 52.05 -30.60 68.16
CA LEU A 4 51.12 -31.73 67.92
C LEU A 4 50.10 -31.44 66.81
N LYS A 5 49.67 -32.52 66.15
CA LYS A 5 49.12 -32.67 64.80
C LYS A 5 47.65 -32.29 64.63
N LEU A 6 47.36 -31.77 63.44
CA LEU A 6 46.19 -31.97 62.56
C LEU A 6 45.10 -32.96 63.02
N ILE A 7 43.85 -32.49 62.99
CA ILE A 7 42.67 -33.30 62.63
C ILE A 7 42.00 -32.69 61.40
N LYS A 8 41.91 -33.49 60.34
CA LYS A 8 41.14 -33.28 59.11
C LYS A 8 39.64 -33.41 59.39
N ILE A 9 38.90 -32.31 59.46
CA ILE A 9 37.44 -32.21 59.24
C ILE A 9 37.17 -30.76 58.78
N SER A 10 36.55 -30.40 57.65
CA SER A 10 36.22 -31.10 56.42
C SER A 10 36.23 -30.01 55.31
N LYS A 11 36.92 -30.27 54.19
CA LYS A 11 36.77 -29.46 52.95
C LYS A 11 35.40 -29.70 52.27
N ILE A 12 34.60 -30.61 52.81
CA ILE A 12 33.27 -30.97 52.34
C ILE A 12 32.23 -29.94 52.82
N PHE A 13 32.37 -29.37 54.02
CA PHE A 13 31.42 -28.37 54.53
C PHE A 13 31.51 -27.01 53.81
N LEU A 14 32.71 -26.57 53.43
CA LEU A 14 32.88 -25.28 52.71
C LEU A 14 32.50 -25.40 51.22
N PHE A 15 32.64 -26.59 50.63
CA PHE A 15 32.21 -26.87 49.25
C PHE A 15 30.69 -27.06 49.15
N LEU A 16 30.05 -27.67 50.16
CA LEU A 16 28.59 -27.77 50.23
C LEU A 16 27.91 -26.44 50.49
N LEU A 17 28.50 -25.53 51.30
CA LEU A 17 27.95 -24.18 51.52
C LEU A 17 28.05 -23.27 50.28
N LEU A 18 29.14 -23.40 49.49
CA LEU A 18 29.27 -22.68 48.21
C LEU A 18 28.36 -23.24 47.11
N ILE A 19 28.13 -24.57 47.09
CA ILE A 19 27.17 -25.18 46.16
C ILE A 19 25.73 -24.87 46.56
N THR A 20 25.37 -24.81 47.85
CA THR A 20 24.01 -24.36 48.25
C THR A 20 23.80 -22.87 48.03
N PHE A 21 24.81 -22.01 48.16
CA PHE A 21 24.66 -20.57 47.85
C PHE A 21 24.60 -20.29 46.33
N PHE A 22 25.30 -21.06 45.49
CA PHE A 22 25.22 -20.91 44.03
C PHE A 22 24.00 -21.63 43.40
N TYR A 23 23.52 -22.75 43.98
CA TYR A 23 22.27 -23.39 43.51
C TYR A 23 21.00 -22.70 44.05
N ASN A 24 20.99 -22.14 45.26
CA ASN A 24 19.81 -21.42 45.76
C ASN A 24 19.69 -19.99 45.24
N THR A 25 20.75 -19.32 44.79
CA THR A 25 20.62 -17.95 44.25
C THR A 25 20.20 -17.92 42.78
N GLN A 26 20.48 -18.96 41.99
CA GLN A 26 19.91 -19.08 40.63
C GLN A 26 18.45 -19.55 40.65
N GLY A 27 18.07 -20.44 41.59
CA GLY A 27 16.68 -20.83 41.80
C GLY A 27 15.79 -19.70 42.34
N TRP A 28 16.26 -18.94 43.33
CA TRP A 28 15.47 -17.84 43.92
C TRP A 28 15.34 -16.60 43.04
N CYS A 29 16.28 -16.32 42.13
CA CYS A 29 16.11 -15.22 41.17
C CYS A 29 15.13 -15.60 40.05
N LEU A 30 15.14 -16.86 39.60
CA LEU A 30 14.20 -17.35 38.58
C LEU A 30 12.78 -17.50 39.13
N ASP A 31 12.62 -18.03 40.35
CA ASP A 31 11.30 -18.17 40.98
C ASP A 31 10.70 -16.81 41.36
N ASN A 32 11.48 -15.85 41.88
CA ASN A 32 10.97 -14.48 42.12
C ASN A 32 10.65 -13.73 40.82
N GLN A 33 11.38 -13.98 39.73
CA GLN A 33 11.02 -13.40 38.41
C GLN A 33 9.78 -14.07 37.82
N LYS A 34 9.56 -15.36 38.07
CA LYS A 34 8.36 -16.10 37.67
C LYS A 34 7.14 -15.65 38.48
N GLU A 35 7.25 -15.57 39.81
CA GLU A 35 6.19 -15.05 40.69
C GLU A 35 5.86 -13.59 40.36
N ALA A 36 6.85 -12.75 40.08
CA ALA A 36 6.63 -11.37 39.65
C ALA A 36 6.00 -11.27 38.24
N ALA A 37 6.38 -12.17 37.30
CA ALA A 37 5.81 -12.23 35.96
C ALA A 37 4.36 -12.75 35.96
N ASP A 38 4.06 -13.74 36.80
CA ASP A 38 2.70 -14.24 37.00
C ASP A 38 1.84 -13.16 37.66
N GLU A 39 2.32 -12.45 38.68
CA GLU A 39 1.62 -11.29 39.25
C GLU A 39 1.33 -10.18 38.23
N LEU A 40 2.24 -9.95 37.29
CA LEU A 40 2.10 -8.92 36.25
C LEU A 40 0.93 -9.22 35.29
N LEU A 41 0.67 -10.49 34.99
CA LEU A 41 -0.44 -10.91 34.11
C LEU A 41 -1.83 -10.75 34.75
N TYR A 42 -1.90 -10.77 36.08
CA TYR A 42 -3.17 -10.60 36.82
C TYR A 42 -3.46 -9.14 37.21
N ARG A 43 -2.56 -8.21 36.93
CA ARG A 43 -2.81 -6.77 37.16
C ARG A 43 -3.69 -6.23 36.04
N GLU A 44 -4.88 -5.74 36.39
CA GLU A 44 -5.77 -5.01 35.48
C GLU A 44 -5.24 -3.59 35.15
N THR A 45 -3.99 -3.51 34.68
CA THR A 45 -3.29 -2.26 34.38
C THR A 45 -2.51 -2.39 33.08
N TYR A 46 -2.27 -1.26 32.40
CA TYR A 46 -1.41 -1.24 31.23
C TYR A 46 0.05 -1.50 31.64
N LEU A 47 0.57 -2.66 31.26
CA LEU A 47 1.99 -2.94 31.32
C LEU A 47 2.73 -2.00 30.36
N GLN A 48 3.67 -1.23 30.90
CA GLN A 48 4.56 -0.40 30.09
C GLN A 48 5.74 -1.26 29.62
N PRO A 49 6.19 -1.11 28.36
CA PRO A 49 7.40 -1.77 27.93
C PRO A 49 8.63 -1.19 28.64
N PRO A 50 9.80 -1.85 28.58
CA PRO A 50 11.06 -1.26 29.04
C PRO A 50 11.28 0.13 28.42
N GLU A 51 11.92 1.04 29.18
CA GLU A 51 12.07 2.45 28.76
C GLU A 51 12.79 2.58 27.40
N GLU A 52 13.77 1.72 27.13
CA GLU A 52 14.47 1.67 25.82
C GLU A 52 13.51 1.45 24.65
N VAL A 53 12.54 0.54 24.80
CA VAL A 53 11.52 0.26 23.78
C VAL A 53 10.54 1.43 23.66
N LYS A 54 10.17 2.04 24.80
CA LYS A 54 9.29 3.21 24.82
C LYS A 54 9.94 4.41 24.12
N GLU A 55 11.21 4.69 24.37
CA GLU A 55 11.97 5.74 23.70
C GLU A 55 12.03 5.50 22.20
N LEU A 56 12.29 4.27 21.74
CA LEU A 56 12.29 3.92 20.32
C LEU A 56 10.95 4.23 19.65
N LEU A 57 9.82 3.93 20.30
CA LEU A 57 8.49 4.20 19.74
C LEU A 57 8.13 5.70 19.71
N LEU A 58 8.78 6.53 20.53
CA LEU A 58 8.52 7.96 20.63
C LEU A 58 9.41 8.83 19.72
N ARG A 59 10.50 8.29 19.16
CA ARG A 59 11.41 9.03 18.28
C ARG A 59 10.75 9.48 16.98
N ASP A 60 11.14 10.66 16.52
CA ASP A 60 10.80 11.11 15.16
C ASP A 60 11.60 10.31 14.15
N ARG A 61 10.88 9.65 13.24
CA ARG A 61 11.44 8.82 12.16
C ARG A 61 11.47 9.51 10.82
N HIS A 62 11.00 10.75 10.77
CA HIS A 62 10.89 11.48 9.53
C HIS A 62 12.27 11.79 8.95
N TYR A 63 12.39 11.62 7.64
CA TYR A 63 13.54 12.03 6.86
C TYR A 63 13.08 12.66 5.55
N ASP A 64 13.88 13.57 5.04
CA ASP A 64 13.52 14.39 3.89
C ASP A 64 13.65 13.56 2.60
N VAL A 65 12.58 13.52 1.79
CA VAL A 65 12.59 12.93 0.45
C VAL A 65 12.07 13.93 -0.57
N LEU A 66 12.91 14.31 -1.52
CA LEU A 66 12.62 15.32 -2.55
C LEU A 66 11.92 14.70 -3.77
N SER A 67 10.68 14.23 -3.57
CA SER A 67 9.88 13.52 -4.60
C SER A 67 8.64 14.27 -5.10
N ASN A 68 8.29 15.41 -4.49
CA ASN A 68 7.09 16.19 -4.83
C ASN A 68 7.47 17.61 -5.25
N LEU A 69 7.84 17.76 -6.52
CA LEU A 69 8.30 19.03 -7.10
C LEU A 69 7.13 19.92 -7.56
N SER A 70 7.21 21.21 -7.25
CA SER A 70 6.30 22.25 -7.71
C SER A 70 6.43 22.55 -9.21
N PRO A 71 5.39 23.13 -9.85
CA PRO A 71 5.44 23.53 -11.25
C PRO A 71 6.56 24.51 -11.63
N ASP A 72 7.04 25.34 -10.69
CA ASP A 72 8.14 26.29 -10.90
C ASP A 72 9.54 25.65 -10.95
N LYS A 73 9.62 24.33 -10.71
CA LYS A 73 10.84 23.52 -10.71
C LYS A 73 11.87 23.93 -9.64
N ASP A 74 11.43 24.56 -8.55
CA ASP A 74 12.31 24.94 -7.44
C ASP A 74 11.91 24.32 -6.10
N HIS A 75 10.62 24.32 -5.78
CA HIS A 75 10.12 23.96 -4.46
C HIS A 75 9.71 22.49 -4.37
N PHE A 76 10.04 21.85 -3.25
CA PHE A 76 9.66 20.47 -2.95
C PHE A 76 8.81 20.44 -1.69
N LEU A 77 7.71 19.68 -1.74
CA LEU A 77 6.89 19.42 -0.57
C LEU A 77 7.37 18.15 0.11
N ILE A 78 7.65 18.26 1.41
CA ILE A 78 8.07 17.18 2.29
C ILE A 78 6.99 17.01 3.37
N PRO A 79 6.10 16.01 3.26
CA PRO A 79 5.10 15.73 4.28
C PRO A 79 5.70 15.02 5.50
N ILE A 80 5.46 15.53 6.71
CA ILE A 80 5.88 14.94 7.97
C ILE A 80 4.78 13.99 8.47
N GLN A 81 5.04 12.69 8.42
CA GLN A 81 4.05 11.67 8.76
C GLN A 81 3.95 11.41 10.28
N GLU A 82 2.76 11.03 10.71
CA GLU A 82 2.45 10.49 12.03
C GLU A 82 2.01 9.02 11.87
N GLU A 83 2.86 8.05 12.21
CA GLU A 83 2.47 6.64 12.13
C GLU A 83 1.83 6.12 13.43
N PHE A 84 2.07 6.77 14.58
CA PHE A 84 1.42 6.40 15.84
C PHE A 84 0.24 7.33 16.13
N SER A 85 -0.93 6.74 16.34
CA SER A 85 -2.09 7.49 16.82
C SER A 85 -2.22 7.39 18.33
N SER A 86 -2.92 8.34 18.94
CA SER A 86 -3.31 8.23 20.34
C SER A 86 -4.57 7.38 20.48
N LEU A 87 -4.72 6.72 21.63
CA LEU A 87 -5.96 6.03 21.99
C LEU A 87 -7.16 6.99 21.92
N LYS A 88 -6.98 8.28 22.26
CA LYS A 88 -8.01 9.31 22.14
C LYS A 88 -8.50 9.50 20.70
N ARG A 89 -7.60 9.52 19.70
CA ARG A 89 -7.98 9.60 18.28
C ARG A 89 -8.64 8.30 17.82
N MET A 90 -8.14 7.14 18.24
CA MET A 90 -8.72 5.83 17.89
C MET A 90 -10.11 5.58 18.51
N ALA A 91 -10.35 6.13 19.70
CA ALA A 91 -11.59 5.94 20.47
C ALA A 91 -12.74 6.86 20.02
N GLN A 92 -12.52 7.71 19.00
CA GLN A 92 -13.58 8.56 18.45
C GLN A 92 -14.80 7.72 18.02
N ARG A 93 -15.99 8.31 18.13
CA ARG A 93 -17.23 7.73 17.59
C ARG A 93 -17.01 7.48 16.10
N THR A 94 -17.26 6.26 15.65
CA THR A 94 -17.23 5.92 14.24
C THR A 94 -18.52 5.25 13.80
N LEU A 95 -18.93 5.53 12.57
CA LEU A 95 -19.98 4.81 11.86
C LEU A 95 -19.32 3.96 10.78
N ARG A 96 -19.73 2.69 10.70
CA ARG A 96 -19.10 1.66 9.86
C ARG A 96 -20.11 1.09 8.88
N LEU A 97 -20.21 1.71 7.70
CA LEU A 97 -21.23 1.40 6.71
C LEU A 97 -20.60 1.12 5.35
N ALA A 98 -21.04 0.04 4.70
CA ALA A 98 -20.57 -0.40 3.39
C ALA A 98 -19.04 -0.55 3.24
N MET A 99 -18.33 -0.95 4.30
CA MET A 99 -16.85 -1.01 4.39
C MET A 99 -16.14 0.36 4.41
N LEU A 100 -16.88 1.44 4.68
CA LEU A 100 -16.31 2.72 5.09
C LEU A 100 -16.42 2.87 6.60
N GLU A 101 -15.42 3.53 7.19
CA GLU A 101 -15.45 3.96 8.58
C GLU A 101 -15.27 5.47 8.60
N PHE A 102 -16.25 6.19 9.13
CA PHE A 102 -16.26 7.65 9.16
C PHE A 102 -16.51 8.17 10.57
N CYS A 103 -15.90 9.31 10.87
CA CYS A 103 -16.13 10.07 12.10
C CYS A 103 -17.29 11.04 11.85
N PRO A 104 -18.54 10.72 12.28
CA PRO A 104 -19.72 11.52 12.00
C PRO A 104 -19.57 12.97 12.46
N ASP A 105 -18.98 13.19 13.62
CA ASP A 105 -18.87 14.50 14.27
C ASP A 105 -18.00 15.50 13.47
N VAL A 106 -17.20 15.01 12.51
CA VAL A 106 -16.25 15.80 11.72
C VAL A 106 -16.34 15.56 10.21
N ASN A 107 -17.36 14.83 9.73
CA ASN A 107 -17.66 14.61 8.30
C ASN A 107 -16.49 14.10 7.45
N ARG A 108 -15.67 13.19 8.00
CA ARG A 108 -14.52 12.62 7.29
C ARG A 108 -14.31 11.15 7.60
N GLU A 109 -13.57 10.49 6.72
CA GLU A 109 -13.10 9.12 6.91
C GLU A 109 -12.20 9.02 8.18
N TRP A 110 -12.32 7.91 8.90
CA TRP A 110 -11.72 7.73 10.23
C TRP A 110 -10.19 7.80 10.24
N ARG A 111 -9.52 7.28 9.20
CA ARG A 111 -8.05 7.34 9.12
C ARG A 111 -7.57 8.78 9.07
N LEU A 112 -8.28 9.68 8.37
CA LEU A 112 -7.92 11.10 8.33
C LEU A 112 -8.02 11.81 9.71
N SER A 113 -8.68 11.18 10.68
CA SER A 113 -8.71 11.64 12.09
C SER A 113 -7.68 10.94 12.98
N THR A 114 -7.08 9.86 12.49
CA THR A 114 -6.31 8.91 13.30
C THR A 114 -4.84 8.91 12.91
N TYR A 115 -4.53 8.85 11.61
CA TYR A 115 -3.18 8.80 11.05
C TYR A 115 -3.07 9.78 9.90
N GLY A 116 -1.87 10.26 9.60
CA GLY A 116 -1.68 11.10 8.44
C GLY A 116 -0.46 11.98 8.55
N VAL A 117 -0.51 13.10 7.85
CA VAL A 117 0.57 14.09 7.84
C VAL A 117 0.27 15.10 8.94
N LYS A 118 1.20 15.29 9.88
CA LYS A 118 1.07 16.25 10.99
C LYS A 118 1.75 17.60 10.73
N GLY A 119 2.63 17.64 9.73
CA GLY A 119 3.43 18.81 9.38
C GLY A 119 3.79 18.82 7.90
N LEU A 120 4.08 19.99 7.36
CA LEU A 120 4.56 20.15 5.98
C LEU A 120 5.82 20.99 6.00
N LYS A 121 6.82 20.56 5.25
CA LYS A 121 8.07 21.29 5.02
C LYS A 121 8.22 21.57 3.54
N ILE A 122 8.68 22.77 3.22
CA ILE A 122 8.98 23.20 1.85
C ILE A 122 10.50 23.31 1.75
N TYR A 123 11.09 22.68 0.74
CA TYR A 123 12.52 22.80 0.42
C TYR A 123 12.69 23.53 -0.91
N SER A 124 13.46 24.61 -0.96
CA SER A 124 13.88 25.26 -2.21
C SER A 124 15.24 24.75 -2.64
N TYR A 125 15.29 24.19 -3.85
CA TYR A 125 16.52 23.68 -4.45
C TYR A 125 17.52 24.80 -4.76
N ARG A 126 17.06 25.94 -5.28
CA ARG A 126 17.92 27.10 -5.57
C ARG A 126 18.51 27.71 -4.31
N GLN A 127 17.72 27.82 -3.24
CA GLN A 127 18.20 28.37 -1.98
C GLN A 127 18.97 27.35 -1.14
N GLY A 128 18.76 26.05 -1.36
CA GLY A 128 19.32 24.98 -0.53
C GLY A 128 18.82 25.04 0.91
N LYS A 129 17.57 25.50 1.12
CA LYS A 129 16.98 25.71 2.43
C LYS A 129 15.58 25.12 2.49
N ALA A 130 15.18 24.73 3.68
CA ALA A 130 13.82 24.34 3.97
C ALA A 130 13.22 25.12 5.13
N TRP A 131 11.91 25.26 5.11
CA TRP A 131 11.11 25.90 6.14
C TRP A 131 9.78 25.15 6.30
N GLU A 132 9.18 25.29 7.47
CA GLU A 132 7.90 24.65 7.77
C GLU A 132 6.73 25.50 7.31
N VAL A 133 5.66 24.84 6.90
CA VAL A 133 4.35 25.47 6.74
C VAL A 133 3.73 25.61 8.13
N GLN A 134 3.27 26.80 8.46
CA GLN A 134 2.67 27.12 9.74
C GLN A 134 1.28 26.49 9.83
N LEU A 135 1.16 25.43 10.62
CA LEU A 135 -0.10 24.73 10.86
C LEU A 135 -0.58 24.93 12.29
N PRO A 136 -1.90 24.95 12.54
CA PRO A 136 -2.43 24.83 13.89
C PRO A 136 -1.91 23.58 14.60
N ALA A 137 -1.68 23.68 15.90
CA ALA A 137 -1.20 22.54 16.69
C ALA A 137 -2.19 21.35 16.66
N ASN A 138 -1.65 20.13 16.66
CA ASN A 138 -2.39 18.87 16.79
C ASN A 138 -3.39 18.53 15.66
N ILE A 139 -3.30 19.17 14.50
CA ILE A 139 -4.11 18.82 13.33
C ILE A 139 -3.40 17.78 12.46
N LEU A 140 -4.17 17.12 11.60
CA LEU A 140 -3.63 16.36 10.48
C LEU A 140 -3.96 17.09 9.17
N VAL A 141 -3.22 16.83 8.12
CA VAL A 141 -3.44 17.39 6.79
C VAL A 141 -3.40 16.31 5.71
N SER A 142 -4.05 16.58 4.58
CA SER A 142 -4.05 15.68 3.42
C SER A 142 -4.29 16.44 2.10
N ASP A 143 -4.24 15.70 0.99
CA ASP A 143 -4.70 16.15 -0.32
C ASP A 143 -4.03 17.43 -0.85
N PHE A 144 -2.69 17.40 -0.93
CA PHE A 144 -1.84 18.52 -1.30
C PHE A 144 -1.82 18.76 -2.82
N VAL A 145 -2.04 20.01 -3.24
CA VAL A 145 -2.00 20.41 -4.66
C VAL A 145 -1.28 21.74 -4.83
N TRP A 146 -0.22 21.74 -5.63
CA TRP A 146 0.46 22.96 -6.06
C TRP A 146 -0.45 23.82 -6.94
N SER A 147 -0.42 25.13 -6.70
CA SER A 147 -0.99 26.09 -7.64
C SER A 147 -0.28 26.03 -8.99
N PRO A 148 -0.92 26.46 -10.09
CA PRO A 148 -0.30 26.44 -11.40
C PRO A 148 1.01 27.21 -11.52
N ALA A 149 1.16 28.28 -10.73
CA ALA A 149 2.38 29.08 -10.68
C ALA A 149 3.45 28.50 -9.73
N GLY A 150 3.13 27.49 -8.92
CA GLY A 150 4.04 26.89 -7.94
C GLY A 150 4.29 27.72 -6.68
N ASN A 151 3.71 28.93 -6.57
CA ASN A 151 3.91 29.85 -5.44
C ASN A 151 2.93 29.66 -4.27
N LYS A 152 1.90 28.82 -4.45
CA LYS A 152 0.94 28.43 -3.41
C LYS A 152 0.75 26.93 -3.35
N LEU A 153 0.46 26.42 -2.16
CA LEU A 153 0.10 25.03 -1.91
C LEU A 153 -1.29 24.97 -1.25
N ALA A 154 -2.27 24.33 -1.91
CA ALA A 154 -3.56 24.04 -1.30
C ALA A 154 -3.57 22.65 -0.67
N PHE A 155 -4.28 22.49 0.45
CA PHE A 155 -4.42 21.21 1.15
C PHE A 155 -5.68 21.19 2.02
N LEU A 156 -6.05 20.01 2.49
CA LEU A 156 -7.12 19.82 3.46
C LEU A 156 -6.54 19.82 4.88
N ALA A 157 -7.03 20.73 5.73
CA ALA A 157 -6.72 20.77 7.15
C ALA A 157 -7.81 20.05 7.96
N HIS A 158 -7.44 19.01 8.70
CA HIS A 158 -8.35 18.20 9.51
C HIS A 158 -8.41 18.72 10.94
N LEU A 159 -9.27 19.72 11.15
CA LEU A 159 -9.50 20.37 12.44
C LEU A 159 -10.41 19.53 13.35
N GLY A 160 -10.55 19.96 14.61
CA GLY A 160 -11.43 19.31 15.59
C GLY A 160 -12.94 19.44 15.29
N LYS A 161 -13.34 20.43 14.47
CA LYS A 161 -14.75 20.67 14.09
C LYS A 161 -15.13 20.17 12.69
N GLY A 162 -14.15 19.68 11.93
CA GLY A 162 -14.34 19.27 10.53
C GLY A 162 -13.07 19.44 9.71
N SER A 163 -13.18 19.31 8.39
CA SER A 163 -12.06 19.55 7.47
C SER A 163 -12.30 20.82 6.67
N GLU A 164 -11.26 21.61 6.45
CA GLU A 164 -11.33 22.88 5.69
C GLU A 164 -10.28 22.88 4.58
N VAL A 165 -10.50 23.69 3.54
CA VAL A 165 -9.47 23.95 2.52
C VAL A 165 -8.56 25.08 2.99
N TRP A 166 -7.27 24.81 3.03
CA TRP A 166 -6.23 25.75 3.43
C TRP A 166 -5.25 25.99 2.28
N VAL A 167 -4.64 27.17 2.26
CA VAL A 167 -3.60 27.54 1.30
C VAL A 167 -2.40 28.10 2.04
N ALA A 168 -1.23 27.57 1.74
CA ALA A 168 0.06 28.10 2.18
C ALA A 168 0.71 28.94 1.08
N ASP A 169 1.28 30.07 1.47
CA ASP A 169 2.26 30.78 0.66
C ASP A 169 3.59 30.02 0.72
N VAL A 170 4.13 29.70 -0.44
CA VAL A 170 5.31 28.82 -0.54
C VAL A 170 6.55 29.52 -0.01
N SER A 171 6.67 30.83 -0.20
CA SER A 171 7.86 31.59 0.18
C SER A 171 7.97 31.87 1.67
N THR A 172 6.83 32.06 2.35
CA THR A 172 6.79 32.39 3.79
C THR A 172 6.44 31.19 4.68
N GLY A 173 5.79 30.16 4.13
CA GLY A 173 5.20 29.07 4.90
C GLY A 173 3.92 29.46 5.63
N GLU A 174 3.45 30.71 5.53
CA GLU A 174 2.19 31.14 6.17
C GLU A 174 1.00 30.41 5.50
N ALA A 175 0.17 29.75 6.31
CA ALA A 175 -1.02 29.06 5.83
C ALA A 175 -2.30 29.58 6.49
N LYS A 176 -3.37 29.65 5.68
CA LYS A 176 -4.69 30.10 6.15
C LYS A 176 -5.82 29.34 5.47
N ALA A 177 -6.95 29.25 6.17
CA ALA A 177 -8.19 28.74 5.61
C ALA A 177 -8.64 29.64 4.44
N VAL A 178 -9.08 29.02 3.35
CA VAL A 178 -9.69 29.74 2.21
C VAL A 178 -11.10 30.19 2.55
N SER A 179 -11.84 29.35 3.28
CA SER A 179 -13.15 29.62 3.86
C SER A 179 -13.37 28.75 5.10
N LYS A 180 -14.40 29.04 5.90
CA LYS A 180 -14.82 28.21 7.05
C LYS A 180 -15.74 27.04 6.67
N ALA A 181 -16.01 26.85 5.38
CA ALA A 181 -16.90 25.78 4.94
C ALA A 181 -16.23 24.41 5.08
N LEU A 182 -17.02 23.46 5.58
CA LEU A 182 -16.51 22.12 5.86
C LEU A 182 -16.52 21.27 4.59
N VAL A 183 -15.41 20.59 4.35
CA VAL A 183 -15.23 19.63 3.26
C VAL A 183 -15.76 18.27 3.70
N MET A 184 -16.55 17.62 2.83
CA MET A 184 -17.02 16.25 3.05
C MET A 184 -15.98 15.26 2.52
N VAL A 185 -15.13 14.73 3.41
CA VAL A 185 -13.97 13.90 3.05
C VAL A 185 -14.19 12.43 3.46
N THR A 186 -15.35 11.87 3.10
CA THR A 186 -15.71 10.49 3.44
C THR A 186 -15.34 9.53 2.30
N ILE A 187 -16.10 9.49 1.21
CA ILE A 187 -15.80 8.59 0.08
C ILE A 187 -14.53 9.04 -0.65
N SER A 188 -14.40 10.34 -0.94
CA SER A 188 -13.25 10.89 -1.68
C SER A 188 -11.93 10.70 -0.91
N GLY A 189 -11.98 10.74 0.43
CA GLY A 189 -10.83 10.45 1.30
C GLY A 189 -10.43 8.97 1.32
N ALA A 190 -11.39 8.05 1.25
CA ALA A 190 -11.17 6.61 1.42
C ALA A 190 -10.35 5.94 0.30
N ARG A 191 -10.26 6.55 -0.90
CA ARG A 191 -9.48 6.03 -2.03
C ARG A 191 -8.03 6.52 -2.09
N GLY A 192 -7.69 7.63 -1.43
CA GLY A 192 -6.37 8.27 -1.53
C GLY A 192 -5.19 7.46 -0.99
N TYR A 193 -5.44 6.57 -0.01
CA TYR A 193 -4.35 5.88 0.70
C TYR A 193 -3.63 4.78 -0.11
N ARG A 194 -4.28 4.15 -1.10
CA ARG A 194 -3.62 3.10 -1.93
C ARG A 194 -2.67 3.66 -3.00
N ARG A 195 -2.55 4.98 -3.11
CA ARG A 195 -1.66 5.69 -4.04
C ARG A 195 -1.04 6.92 -3.37
N SER A 196 -0.52 6.78 -2.15
CA SER A 196 0.28 7.86 -1.54
C SER A 196 1.45 8.18 -2.47
N GLY A 197 1.43 9.35 -3.11
CA GLY A 197 2.42 9.79 -4.08
C GLY A 197 1.93 10.08 -5.50
N SER A 198 0.62 10.01 -5.80
CA SER A 198 0.11 10.40 -7.12
C SER A 198 -1.06 11.38 -7.05
N PRO A 199 -0.86 12.65 -7.47
CA PRO A 199 -1.94 13.53 -7.91
C PRO A 199 -2.70 12.91 -9.11
N PRO A 200 -3.83 13.47 -9.57
CA PRO A 200 -4.51 14.60 -8.96
C PRO A 200 -5.26 14.18 -7.69
N SER A 201 -5.43 15.16 -6.81
CA SER A 201 -6.41 15.10 -5.74
C SER A 201 -7.79 14.71 -6.28
N GLN A 202 -8.53 13.94 -5.47
CA GLN A 202 -9.91 13.53 -5.76
C GLN A 202 -10.95 14.51 -5.18
N THR A 203 -10.53 15.44 -4.30
CA THR A 203 -11.43 16.31 -3.53
C THR A 203 -11.17 17.80 -3.76
N LEU A 204 -10.01 18.19 -4.29
CA LEU A 204 -9.52 19.57 -4.32
C LEU A 204 -8.68 19.83 -5.57
N GLN A 205 -9.02 20.81 -6.40
CA GLN A 205 -8.19 21.17 -7.56
C GLN A 205 -8.16 22.68 -7.81
N TRP A 206 -7.00 23.17 -8.25
CA TRP A 206 -6.86 24.55 -8.72
C TRP A 206 -7.50 24.74 -10.09
N ARG A 207 -8.17 25.88 -10.24
CA ARG A 207 -8.53 26.45 -11.54
C ARG A 207 -7.43 27.38 -12.03
N SER A 208 -7.44 27.66 -13.32
CA SER A 208 -6.47 28.56 -13.98
C SER A 208 -6.52 29.99 -13.45
N ASP A 209 -7.66 30.43 -12.91
CA ASP A 209 -7.87 31.76 -12.31
C ASP A 209 -7.38 31.85 -10.84
N GLY A 210 -6.88 30.76 -10.26
CA GLY A 210 -6.44 30.71 -8.86
C GLY A 210 -7.55 30.45 -7.85
N SER A 211 -8.77 30.15 -8.28
CA SER A 211 -9.83 29.60 -7.41
C SER A 211 -9.69 28.08 -7.25
N LEU A 212 -10.36 27.51 -6.25
CA LEU A 212 -10.29 26.07 -5.92
C LEU A 212 -11.65 25.42 -6.06
N VAL A 213 -11.72 24.29 -6.77
CA VAL A 213 -12.92 23.42 -6.78
C VAL A 213 -12.78 22.38 -5.69
N THR A 214 -13.82 22.19 -4.87
CA THR A 214 -13.86 21.17 -3.84
C THR A 214 -15.25 20.58 -3.60
N LEU A 215 -15.35 19.64 -2.64
CA LEU A 215 -16.57 18.94 -2.22
C LEU A 215 -16.93 19.32 -0.79
N LEU A 216 -17.86 20.26 -0.63
CA LEU A 216 -18.31 20.75 0.67
C LEU A 216 -19.46 19.90 1.24
N VAL A 217 -19.66 19.97 2.56
CA VAL A 217 -20.90 19.55 3.19
C VAL A 217 -22.04 20.41 2.61
N PRO A 218 -23.16 19.81 2.13
CA PRO A 218 -24.25 20.59 1.55
C PRO A 218 -24.82 21.61 2.54
N SER A 219 -25.08 22.83 2.08
CA SER A 219 -25.60 23.92 2.93
C SER A 219 -27.00 23.60 3.49
N ASN A 220 -27.77 22.77 2.80
CA ASN A 220 -29.13 22.34 3.14
C ASN A 220 -29.22 20.90 3.69
N ARG A 221 -28.12 20.31 4.17
CA ARG A 221 -28.07 18.88 4.57
C ARG A 221 -29.09 18.49 5.66
N GLY A 222 -29.47 19.41 6.54
CA GLY A 222 -30.34 19.11 7.70
C GLY A 222 -29.63 18.32 8.80
N SER A 223 -30.42 17.76 9.73
CA SER A 223 -29.96 16.98 10.88
C SER A 223 -29.68 15.51 10.51
N GLU A 224 -28.81 14.85 11.29
CA GLU A 224 -28.57 13.41 11.16
C GLU A 224 -29.90 12.63 11.26
N PRO A 225 -30.15 11.65 10.36
CA PRO A 225 -31.29 10.74 10.49
C PRO A 225 -31.32 10.10 11.87
N GLN A 226 -32.51 9.98 12.47
CA GLN A 226 -32.65 9.38 13.80
C GLN A 226 -32.89 7.88 13.68
N PRO A 227 -32.29 7.06 14.57
CA PRO A 227 -32.53 5.63 14.56
C PRO A 227 -34.02 5.36 14.87
N PRO A 228 -34.66 4.43 14.15
CA PRO A 228 -36.04 4.08 14.46
C PRO A 228 -36.12 3.44 15.86
N THR A 229 -37.13 3.81 16.65
CA THR A 229 -37.34 3.24 18.00
C THR A 229 -37.75 1.76 17.96
N ILE A 230 -38.40 1.35 16.87
CA ILE A 230 -38.77 -0.03 16.59
C ILE A 230 -38.35 -0.32 15.14
N PRO A 231 -37.71 -1.46 14.84
CA PRO A 231 -37.40 -1.83 13.46
C PRO A 231 -38.65 -1.77 12.57
N SER A 232 -38.57 -1.03 11.47
CA SER A 232 -39.70 -0.86 10.54
C SER A 232 -40.12 -2.15 9.84
N SER A 233 -39.23 -3.15 9.80
CA SER A 233 -39.49 -4.50 9.28
C SER A 233 -38.46 -5.48 9.83
N PRO A 234 -38.72 -6.81 9.82
CA PRO A 234 -37.66 -7.80 9.97
C PRO A 234 -36.64 -7.69 8.84
N LEU A 235 -35.42 -8.19 9.08
CA LEU A 235 -34.39 -8.31 8.04
C LEU A 235 -34.74 -9.46 7.10
N ILE A 236 -35.34 -9.15 5.95
CA ILE A 236 -35.67 -10.17 4.94
C ILE A 236 -34.49 -10.32 3.98
N ARG A 237 -33.90 -11.52 3.93
CA ARG A 237 -32.90 -11.91 2.92
C ARG A 237 -33.47 -13.02 2.06
N ARG A 238 -33.49 -12.81 0.74
CA ARG A 238 -33.96 -13.80 -0.23
C ARG A 238 -32.78 -14.29 -1.06
N THR A 239 -32.66 -15.61 -1.19
CA THR A 239 -31.72 -16.24 -2.13
C THR A 239 -32.15 -15.95 -3.56
N ARG A 240 -31.18 -15.71 -4.45
CA ARG A 240 -31.43 -15.51 -5.88
C ARG A 240 -31.25 -16.83 -6.62
N GLU A 241 -31.88 -16.96 -7.78
CA GLU A 241 -31.73 -18.15 -8.64
C GLU A 241 -30.27 -18.40 -9.03
N LYS A 242 -29.51 -17.32 -9.29
CA LYS A 242 -28.08 -17.41 -9.56
C LYS A 242 -27.26 -17.29 -8.27
N PRO A 243 -26.29 -18.21 -8.04
CA PRO A 243 -25.34 -18.08 -6.93
C PRO A 243 -24.67 -16.72 -6.93
N THR A 244 -24.64 -16.05 -5.78
CA THR A 244 -24.02 -14.74 -5.59
C THR A 244 -22.87 -14.86 -4.59
N PRO A 245 -21.76 -15.51 -4.98
CA PRO A 245 -20.61 -15.69 -4.09
C PRO A 245 -20.05 -14.31 -3.71
N THR A 246 -19.88 -14.03 -2.42
CA THR A 246 -19.36 -12.75 -1.91
C THR A 246 -18.32 -13.00 -0.83
N ARG A 247 -17.27 -12.19 -0.76
CA ARG A 247 -16.37 -12.24 0.39
C ARG A 247 -17.13 -11.88 1.66
N THR A 248 -16.70 -12.42 2.79
CA THR A 248 -17.22 -12.01 4.11
C THR A 248 -16.74 -10.59 4.41
N PHE A 249 -17.66 -9.66 4.67
CA PHE A 249 -17.34 -8.26 4.95
C PHE A 249 -17.94 -7.83 6.31
N PRO A 250 -17.15 -7.27 7.25
CA PRO A 250 -17.63 -6.95 8.61
C PRO A 250 -18.57 -5.73 8.67
N PHE A 251 -18.29 -4.70 7.88
CA PHE A 251 -18.89 -3.36 8.01
C PHE A 251 -19.90 -3.05 6.91
N LEU A 252 -20.71 -4.04 6.50
CA LEU A 252 -21.75 -3.83 5.50
C LEU A 252 -22.93 -3.03 6.06
N ILE A 253 -23.69 -2.38 5.17
CA ILE A 253 -25.03 -1.87 5.49
C ILE A 253 -25.88 -3.08 5.94
N ARG A 254 -26.65 -2.91 7.02
CA ARG A 254 -27.50 -3.95 7.60
C ARG A 254 -28.98 -3.57 7.59
N THR A 255 -29.30 -2.29 7.72
CA THR A 255 -30.69 -1.81 7.85
C THR A 255 -31.06 -0.75 6.81
N PRO A 256 -32.34 -0.44 6.59
CA PRO A 256 -32.75 0.76 5.83
C PRO A 256 -32.21 2.06 6.44
N TYR A 257 -32.20 2.16 7.77
CA TYR A 257 -31.61 3.30 8.48
C TYR A 257 -30.11 3.48 8.17
N ASP A 258 -29.35 2.39 8.06
CA ASP A 258 -27.95 2.45 7.64
C ASP A 258 -27.79 3.03 6.21
N LYS A 259 -28.77 2.82 5.32
CA LYS A 259 -28.76 3.44 3.99
C LYS A 259 -28.94 4.95 4.07
N GLU A 260 -29.81 5.41 4.97
CA GLU A 260 -30.03 6.84 5.22
C GLU A 260 -28.79 7.49 5.82
N LEU A 261 -28.18 6.88 6.83
CA LEU A 261 -26.91 7.34 7.41
C LEU A 261 -25.79 7.35 6.37
N PHE A 262 -25.67 6.28 5.57
CA PHE A 262 -24.67 6.21 4.51
C PHE A 262 -24.86 7.37 3.54
N ARG A 263 -26.08 7.60 3.03
CA ARG A 263 -26.38 8.72 2.14
C ARG A 263 -26.04 10.06 2.80
N PHE A 264 -26.47 10.28 4.03
CA PHE A 264 -26.24 11.53 4.77
C PHE A 264 -24.76 11.88 4.92
N TYR A 265 -23.92 10.89 5.27
CA TYR A 265 -22.50 11.07 5.50
C TYR A 265 -21.63 10.96 4.25
N THR A 266 -22.23 10.72 3.09
CA THR A 266 -21.50 10.61 1.83
C THR A 266 -21.94 11.60 0.77
N THR A 267 -23.10 12.25 0.94
CA THR A 267 -23.54 13.35 0.09
C THR A 267 -22.71 14.61 0.37
N SER A 268 -22.05 15.09 -0.66
CA SER A 268 -21.33 16.37 -0.73
C SER A 268 -21.91 17.26 -1.83
N GLN A 269 -21.51 18.51 -1.87
CA GLN A 269 -21.88 19.44 -2.94
C GLN A 269 -20.62 20.09 -3.51
N LEU A 270 -20.53 20.18 -4.83
CA LEU A 270 -19.44 20.88 -5.49
C LEU A 270 -19.48 22.36 -5.10
N ALA A 271 -18.31 22.95 -4.91
CA ALA A 271 -18.18 24.38 -4.69
C ALA A 271 -16.89 24.93 -5.28
N ILE A 272 -16.94 26.21 -5.62
CA ILE A 272 -15.77 27.02 -5.97
C ILE A 272 -15.45 27.93 -4.79
N LEU A 273 -14.20 27.91 -4.36
CA LEU A 273 -13.68 28.75 -3.30
C LEU A 273 -12.79 29.84 -3.90
N TYR A 274 -13.20 31.09 -3.68
CA TYR A 274 -12.39 32.27 -3.95
C TYR A 274 -11.78 32.77 -2.63
N PRO A 275 -10.46 33.01 -2.56
CA PRO A 275 -9.84 33.51 -1.33
C PRO A 275 -10.54 34.77 -0.81
N GLY A 276 -11.00 34.73 0.44
CA GLY A 276 -11.66 35.86 1.10
C GLY A 276 -13.13 36.08 0.72
N GLN A 277 -13.76 35.17 -0.01
CA GLN A 277 -15.19 35.23 -0.34
C GLN A 277 -15.94 34.04 0.26
N GLU A 278 -17.27 34.17 0.36
CA GLU A 278 -18.14 33.06 0.73
C GLU A 278 -18.09 31.94 -0.32
N PRO A 279 -18.22 30.66 0.08
CA PRO A 279 -18.22 29.54 -0.85
C PRO A 279 -19.34 29.64 -1.88
N HIS A 280 -18.97 29.43 -3.16
CA HIS A 280 -19.95 29.37 -4.25
C HIS A 280 -20.31 27.92 -4.53
N TYR A 281 -21.44 27.46 -4.00
CA TYR A 281 -21.97 26.12 -4.29
C TYR A 281 -22.48 26.00 -5.72
N ILE A 282 -22.10 24.93 -6.43
CA ILE A 282 -22.51 24.66 -7.81
C ILE A 282 -23.12 23.27 -7.94
N GLY A 283 -24.14 23.16 -8.80
CA GLY A 283 -24.87 21.91 -9.02
C GLY A 283 -25.59 21.36 -7.80
N GLU A 284 -26.26 20.23 -8.00
CA GLU A 284 -27.00 19.53 -6.95
C GLU A 284 -26.09 18.67 -6.06
N PRO A 285 -26.40 18.55 -4.75
CA PRO A 285 -25.73 17.61 -3.86
C PRO A 285 -25.73 16.17 -4.41
N GLY A 286 -24.64 15.43 -4.18
CA GLY A 286 -24.49 14.05 -4.60
C GLY A 286 -23.38 13.32 -3.86
N MET A 287 -23.33 11.99 -3.96
CA MET A 287 -22.28 11.19 -3.33
C MET A 287 -21.03 11.15 -4.21
N PHE A 288 -20.31 12.26 -4.29
CA PHE A 288 -19.11 12.38 -5.12
C PHE A 288 -17.93 11.56 -4.58
N GLU A 289 -17.36 10.74 -5.44
CA GLU A 289 -16.15 9.94 -5.15
C GLU A 289 -14.88 10.64 -5.65
N SER A 290 -14.95 11.33 -6.81
CA SER A 290 -13.81 12.08 -7.33
C SER A 290 -14.25 13.18 -8.28
N ILE A 291 -13.45 14.25 -8.36
CA ILE A 291 -13.59 15.34 -9.32
C ILE A 291 -12.29 15.55 -10.11
N ALA A 292 -12.39 16.02 -11.35
CA ALA A 292 -11.27 16.47 -12.17
C ALA A 292 -11.66 17.65 -13.06
N VAL A 293 -10.99 18.77 -12.90
CA VAL A 293 -11.23 19.99 -13.68
C VAL A 293 -10.50 19.91 -15.02
N SER A 294 -11.17 20.29 -16.11
CA SER A 294 -10.56 20.35 -17.44
C SER A 294 -9.39 21.36 -17.48
N PRO A 295 -8.41 21.21 -18.39
CA PRO A 295 -7.29 22.14 -18.52
C PRO A 295 -7.70 23.61 -18.70
N ASP A 296 -8.84 23.86 -19.35
CA ASP A 296 -9.38 25.19 -19.60
C ASP A 296 -10.29 25.71 -18.46
N GLY A 297 -10.55 24.90 -17.43
CA GLY A 297 -11.36 25.27 -16.27
C GLY A 297 -12.87 25.33 -16.49
N LYS A 298 -13.35 24.94 -17.68
CA LYS A 298 -14.77 25.06 -18.10
C LYS A 298 -15.63 23.87 -17.72
N TYR A 299 -15.02 22.70 -17.52
CA TYR A 299 -15.71 21.45 -17.30
C TYR A 299 -15.15 20.72 -16.08
N ILE A 300 -16.02 19.96 -15.42
CA ILE A 300 -15.66 19.09 -14.30
C ILE A 300 -16.09 17.67 -14.66
N LEU A 301 -15.13 16.75 -14.71
CA LEU A 301 -15.40 15.32 -14.76
C LEU A 301 -15.61 14.83 -13.34
N ALA A 302 -16.80 14.32 -13.02
CA ALA A 302 -17.15 13.87 -11.67
C ALA A 302 -17.64 12.42 -11.67
N GLU A 303 -17.15 11.61 -10.74
CA GLU A 303 -17.67 10.26 -10.47
C GLU A 303 -18.50 10.30 -9.19
N ARG A 304 -19.76 9.82 -9.25
CA ARG A 304 -20.70 9.77 -8.13
C ARG A 304 -21.18 8.35 -7.87
N LEU A 305 -21.35 7.98 -6.60
CA LEU A 305 -22.14 6.79 -6.24
C LEU A 305 -23.63 7.08 -6.47
N THR A 306 -24.36 6.05 -6.90
CA THR A 306 -25.81 6.09 -7.11
C THR A 306 -26.47 4.88 -6.46
N GLU A 307 -27.77 4.95 -6.30
CA GLU A 307 -28.58 3.87 -5.73
C GLU A 307 -28.97 2.81 -6.78
N PRO A 308 -29.30 1.57 -6.37
CA PRO A 308 -29.48 1.09 -4.99
C PRO A 308 -28.18 0.66 -4.28
N PHE A 309 -28.15 0.82 -2.95
CA PHE A 309 -27.12 0.22 -2.10
C PHE A 309 -27.39 -1.26 -1.82
N SER A 310 -26.33 -2.02 -1.54
CA SER A 310 -26.40 -3.45 -1.21
C SER A 310 -26.07 -3.76 0.25
N TYR A 311 -26.71 -4.80 0.76
CA TYR A 311 -26.43 -5.42 2.06
C TYR A 311 -25.34 -6.53 1.99
N LEU A 312 -24.83 -6.84 0.79
CA LEU A 312 -23.95 -8.00 0.54
C LEU A 312 -22.52 -7.61 0.16
N VAL A 313 -22.32 -6.39 -0.35
CA VAL A 313 -21.05 -5.94 -0.90
C VAL A 313 -20.68 -4.55 -0.40
N SER A 314 -19.38 -4.25 -0.41
CA SER A 314 -18.86 -2.92 -0.07
C SER A 314 -19.36 -1.84 -1.04
N TYR A 315 -19.22 -0.56 -0.65
CA TYR A 315 -19.51 0.60 -1.50
C TYR A 315 -18.72 0.58 -2.83
N ARG A 316 -17.62 -0.19 -2.91
CA ARG A 316 -16.85 -0.40 -4.16
C ARG A 316 -17.65 -1.13 -5.24
N SER A 317 -18.73 -1.79 -4.88
CA SER A 317 -19.62 -2.50 -5.79
C SER A 317 -20.95 -1.77 -6.04
N PHE A 318 -21.21 -0.65 -5.37
CA PHE A 318 -22.44 0.12 -5.58
C PHE A 318 -22.46 0.76 -6.98
N PRO A 319 -23.67 1.06 -7.51
CA PRO A 319 -23.80 1.75 -8.78
C PRO A 319 -23.04 3.07 -8.83
N ARG A 320 -22.53 3.44 -10.01
CA ARG A 320 -21.76 4.68 -10.23
C ARG A 320 -22.12 5.35 -11.55
N SER A 321 -22.06 6.67 -11.56
CA SER A 321 -22.16 7.51 -12.76
C SER A 321 -20.89 8.36 -12.89
N LEU A 322 -20.30 8.38 -14.08
CA LEU A 322 -19.22 9.30 -14.46
C LEU A 322 -19.78 10.32 -15.43
N GLU A 323 -19.74 11.59 -15.03
CA GLU A 323 -20.44 12.69 -15.69
C GLU A 323 -19.50 13.84 -16.00
N VAL A 324 -19.79 14.57 -17.08
CA VAL A 324 -19.18 15.88 -17.36
C VAL A 324 -20.18 16.95 -16.96
N LEU A 325 -19.73 17.86 -16.12
CA LEU A 325 -20.49 19.01 -15.64
C LEU A 325 -19.90 20.29 -16.23
N ASN A 326 -20.75 21.29 -16.45
CA ASN A 326 -20.31 22.64 -16.79
C ASN A 326 -19.94 23.45 -15.52
N GLU A 327 -19.58 24.72 -15.70
CA GLU A 327 -19.20 25.64 -14.61
C GLU A 327 -20.30 25.88 -13.57
N THR A 328 -21.57 25.70 -13.92
CA THR A 328 -22.70 25.83 -12.98
C THR A 328 -23.01 24.52 -12.25
N GLY A 329 -22.26 23.45 -12.51
CA GLY A 329 -22.50 22.12 -11.96
C GLY A 329 -23.66 21.35 -12.60
N LYS A 330 -24.15 21.81 -13.76
CA LYS A 330 -25.16 21.08 -14.55
C LYS A 330 -24.48 19.95 -15.32
N VAL A 331 -25.04 18.74 -15.24
CA VAL A 331 -24.60 17.60 -16.05
C VAL A 331 -24.89 17.89 -17.53
N ILE A 332 -23.86 17.85 -18.36
CA ILE A 332 -23.96 18.04 -19.82
C ILE A 332 -23.76 16.74 -20.60
N ALA A 333 -23.09 15.74 -19.99
CA ALA A 333 -22.94 14.41 -20.57
C ALA A 333 -22.71 13.34 -19.49
N THR A 334 -23.25 12.15 -19.71
CA THR A 334 -22.99 10.95 -18.90
C THR A 334 -22.08 10.01 -19.69
N ILE A 335 -20.84 9.84 -19.23
CA ILE A 335 -19.81 9.08 -19.94
C ILE A 335 -19.90 7.59 -19.62
N ARG A 336 -20.26 7.24 -18.38
CA ARG A 336 -20.31 5.85 -17.95
C ARG A 336 -21.29 5.67 -16.81
N GLN A 337 -22.10 4.62 -16.89
CA GLN A 337 -22.88 4.11 -15.77
C GLN A 337 -22.47 2.67 -15.47
N ILE A 338 -22.17 2.38 -14.21
CA ILE A 338 -21.83 1.04 -13.73
C ILE A 338 -22.97 0.60 -12.81
N PRO A 339 -23.66 -0.53 -13.09
CA PRO A 339 -24.71 -1.04 -12.22
C PRO A 339 -24.13 -1.71 -10.96
N LEU A 340 -25.02 -2.05 -10.02
CA LEU A 340 -24.69 -2.77 -8.79
C LEU A 340 -24.03 -4.12 -9.10
N GLN A 341 -22.93 -4.45 -8.41
CA GLN A 341 -22.13 -5.67 -8.60
C GLN A 341 -22.06 -6.53 -7.34
N GLU A 342 -23.06 -7.39 -7.16
CA GLU A 342 -23.14 -8.25 -5.96
C GLU A 342 -22.43 -9.60 -6.10
N ALA A 343 -22.30 -10.16 -7.31
CA ALA A 343 -21.62 -11.43 -7.49
C ALA A 343 -20.11 -11.24 -7.70
N MET A 344 -19.28 -12.04 -7.01
CA MET A 344 -17.89 -12.22 -7.41
C MET A 344 -17.84 -12.91 -8.77
N SER A 345 -17.26 -12.25 -9.76
CA SER A 345 -16.92 -12.89 -11.04
C SER A 345 -15.73 -13.83 -10.83
N ARG A 346 -15.89 -15.11 -11.19
CA ARG A 346 -14.75 -16.06 -11.30
C ARG A 346 -13.86 -15.73 -12.49
N GLU A 347 -14.38 -15.02 -13.49
CA GLU A 347 -13.64 -14.61 -14.67
C GLU A 347 -12.86 -13.31 -14.41
N ARG A 348 -11.53 -13.42 -14.47
CA ARG A 348 -10.64 -12.26 -14.59
C ARG A 348 -10.69 -11.75 -16.03
N GLY A 349 -11.55 -10.76 -16.32
CA GLY A 349 -11.36 -9.91 -17.51
C GLY A 349 -12.60 -9.57 -18.35
N SER A 350 -12.82 -8.25 -18.47
CA SER A 350 -13.09 -7.48 -19.71
C SER A 350 -14.32 -7.64 -20.61
N ASP A 351 -15.33 -8.45 -20.32
CA ASP A 351 -16.59 -8.41 -21.12
C ASP A 351 -17.54 -7.27 -20.72
N ARG A 352 -16.96 -6.26 -20.07
CA ARG A 352 -17.62 -5.06 -19.57
C ARG A 352 -17.59 -3.98 -20.65
N ASN A 353 -18.71 -3.80 -21.35
CA ASN A 353 -18.88 -2.85 -22.45
C ASN A 353 -19.14 -1.40 -21.96
N TRP A 354 -18.19 -0.83 -21.21
CA TRP A 354 -18.26 0.58 -20.77
C TRP A 354 -16.89 1.25 -20.94
N PRO A 355 -16.83 2.59 -21.13
CA PRO A 355 -15.58 3.34 -21.19
C PRO A 355 -14.66 3.08 -19.98
N ARG A 356 -13.39 2.80 -20.26
CA ARG A 356 -12.32 2.62 -19.26
C ARG A 356 -11.33 3.76 -19.37
N GLU A 357 -10.60 4.05 -18.29
CA GLU A 357 -9.53 5.07 -18.28
C GLU A 357 -9.94 6.43 -18.88
N VAL A 358 -11.16 6.87 -18.57
CA VAL A 358 -11.65 8.19 -19.00
C VAL A 358 -10.83 9.27 -18.32
N LYS A 359 -10.21 10.17 -19.11
CA LYS A 359 -9.41 11.29 -18.59
C LYS A 359 -9.41 12.48 -19.55
N TRP A 360 -9.14 13.65 -18.98
CA TRP A 360 -8.88 14.85 -19.75
C TRP A 360 -7.65 14.69 -20.63
N ARG A 361 -7.73 15.19 -21.86
CA ARG A 361 -6.54 15.40 -22.67
C ARG A 361 -5.69 16.53 -22.07
N PRO A 362 -4.37 16.39 -21.96
CA PRO A 362 -3.49 17.46 -21.46
C PRO A 362 -3.56 18.76 -22.27
N ASP A 363 -3.92 18.67 -23.56
CA ASP A 363 -4.04 19.79 -24.50
C ASP A 363 -5.39 20.53 -24.43
N GLY A 364 -6.30 20.13 -23.54
CA GLY A 364 -7.60 20.78 -23.34
C GLY A 364 -8.67 20.48 -24.39
N LYS A 365 -8.41 19.62 -25.39
CA LYS A 365 -9.35 19.40 -26.51
C LYS A 365 -10.55 18.49 -26.20
N GLY A 366 -10.63 17.90 -25.00
CA GLY A 366 -11.72 17.01 -24.60
C GLY A 366 -11.24 15.83 -23.77
N LEU A 367 -11.96 14.72 -23.84
CA LEU A 367 -11.66 13.48 -23.12
C LEU A 367 -11.01 12.44 -24.04
N ILE A 368 -10.18 11.58 -23.47
CA ILE A 368 -9.84 10.29 -24.05
C ILE A 368 -10.33 9.17 -23.13
N PHE A 369 -10.64 8.02 -23.73
CA PHE A 369 -11.01 6.82 -23.02
C PHE A 369 -10.68 5.57 -23.84
N LEU A 370 -10.63 4.43 -23.16
CA LEU A 370 -10.45 3.13 -23.77
C LEU A 370 -11.80 2.40 -23.89
N TRP A 371 -12.04 1.74 -25.01
CA TRP A 371 -13.27 0.99 -25.24
C TRP A 371 -13.00 -0.29 -26.03
N ARG A 372 -13.56 -1.41 -25.56
CA ARG A 372 -13.48 -2.71 -26.23
C ARG A 372 -14.80 -3.04 -26.88
N GLU A 373 -14.75 -3.45 -28.13
CA GLU A 373 -15.93 -3.98 -28.84
C GLU A 373 -16.41 -5.29 -28.20
N LYS A 374 -17.72 -5.54 -28.28
CA LYS A 374 -18.25 -6.87 -28.03
C LYS A 374 -17.84 -7.80 -29.17
N ALA A 375 -17.45 -9.03 -28.84
CA ALA A 375 -17.31 -10.08 -29.84
C ALA A 375 -18.66 -10.26 -30.56
N LYS A 376 -18.67 -10.28 -31.89
CA LYS A 376 -19.88 -10.61 -32.66
C LYS A 376 -20.05 -12.13 -32.63
N GLU A 377 -21.16 -12.61 -32.06
CA GLU A 377 -21.60 -13.99 -32.25
C GLU A 377 -22.31 -14.11 -33.60
N ASP A 378 -21.54 -14.15 -34.69
CA ASP A 378 -22.11 -14.39 -36.01
C ASP A 378 -22.21 -15.91 -36.24
N LYS A 379 -23.42 -16.47 -36.19
CA LYS A 379 -23.67 -17.91 -36.40
C LYS A 379 -23.33 -18.42 -37.82
N LYS A 380 -22.83 -17.56 -38.71
CA LYS A 380 -22.47 -17.88 -40.10
C LYS A 380 -20.96 -17.78 -40.42
N GLU A 381 -20.13 -17.23 -39.54
CA GLU A 381 -18.66 -17.19 -39.75
C GLU A 381 -17.97 -18.33 -38.97
N LYS A 382 -17.09 -19.08 -39.64
CA LYS A 382 -16.36 -20.23 -39.05
C LYS A 382 -15.30 -19.84 -38.00
N ALA A 383 -15.08 -18.55 -37.75
CA ALA A 383 -14.27 -18.07 -36.64
C ALA A 383 -14.74 -16.66 -36.21
N PRO A 384 -15.02 -16.39 -34.92
CA PRO A 384 -15.40 -15.06 -34.47
C PRO A 384 -14.24 -14.07 -34.68
N SER A 385 -14.52 -12.89 -35.25
CA SER A 385 -13.53 -11.81 -35.32
C SER A 385 -13.05 -11.41 -33.92
N LYS A 386 -11.72 -11.27 -33.73
CA LYS A 386 -11.14 -10.90 -32.43
C LYS A 386 -11.64 -9.49 -32.04
N PRO A 387 -12.23 -9.30 -30.85
CA PRO A 387 -12.77 -8.00 -30.45
C PRO A 387 -11.64 -6.97 -30.30
N LYS A 388 -11.74 -5.86 -31.03
CA LYS A 388 -10.75 -4.78 -31.02
C LYS A 388 -10.88 -3.94 -29.75
N ASP A 389 -9.73 -3.50 -29.23
CA ASP A 389 -9.65 -2.46 -28.21
C ASP A 389 -9.29 -1.14 -28.89
N ARG A 390 -9.91 -0.05 -28.44
CA ARG A 390 -9.85 1.26 -29.09
C ARG A 390 -9.44 2.34 -28.10
N LEU A 391 -8.56 3.23 -28.55
CA LEU A 391 -8.36 4.55 -27.96
C LEU A 391 -9.37 5.50 -28.61
N MET A 392 -10.27 6.04 -27.80
CA MET A 392 -11.35 6.93 -28.23
C MET A 392 -11.06 8.37 -27.81
N PHE A 393 -11.49 9.32 -28.62
CA PHE A 393 -11.49 10.75 -28.36
C PHE A 393 -12.92 11.27 -28.35
N LEU A 394 -13.24 12.09 -27.35
CA LEU A 394 -14.55 12.69 -27.17
C LEU A 394 -14.42 14.20 -26.99
N PRO A 395 -14.65 15.00 -28.05
CA PRO A 395 -14.65 16.45 -27.95
C PRO A 395 -15.92 16.96 -27.25
N PRO A 396 -15.93 18.20 -26.71
CA PRO A 396 -17.16 18.89 -26.35
C PRO A 396 -18.15 18.91 -27.54
N PRO A 397 -19.47 18.77 -27.31
CA PRO A 397 -20.17 18.74 -26.02
C PRO A 397 -20.25 17.34 -25.36
N PHE A 398 -19.32 16.44 -25.69
CA PHE A 398 -19.17 15.11 -25.07
C PHE A 398 -20.28 14.10 -25.38
N ASP A 399 -20.77 14.16 -26.62
CA ASP A 399 -21.73 13.21 -27.18
C ASP A 399 -21.05 11.87 -27.52
N LEU A 400 -21.33 10.82 -26.73
CA LEU A 400 -20.70 9.50 -26.87
C LEU A 400 -20.92 8.87 -28.25
N ASP A 401 -22.05 9.15 -28.91
CA ASP A 401 -22.35 8.61 -30.23
C ASP A 401 -21.46 9.23 -31.32
N LYS A 402 -20.83 10.38 -31.00
CA LYS A 402 -19.86 11.08 -31.85
C LYS A 402 -18.42 10.84 -31.42
N ALA A 403 -18.15 9.87 -30.55
CA ALA A 403 -16.80 9.53 -30.13
C ALA A 403 -15.95 9.06 -31.34
N ILE A 404 -14.76 9.64 -31.48
CA ILE A 404 -13.84 9.40 -32.59
C ILE A 404 -12.86 8.31 -32.17
N THR A 405 -12.73 7.23 -32.95
CA THR A 405 -11.64 6.27 -32.76
C THR A 405 -10.33 6.90 -33.22
N LEU A 406 -9.38 7.09 -32.30
CA LEU A 406 -8.02 7.49 -32.63
C LEU A 406 -7.20 6.28 -33.08
N VAL A 407 -7.24 5.20 -32.31
CA VAL A 407 -6.45 3.99 -32.55
C VAL A 407 -7.34 2.78 -32.30
N ALA A 408 -7.20 1.73 -33.13
CA ALA A 408 -7.82 0.43 -32.93
C ALA A 408 -6.75 -0.66 -33.04
N THR A 409 -6.76 -1.63 -32.14
CA THR A 409 -5.82 -2.76 -32.11
C THR A 409 -6.50 -4.03 -31.63
N GLU A 410 -5.98 -5.19 -32.02
CA GLU A 410 -6.43 -6.49 -31.49
C GLU A 410 -5.83 -6.80 -30.11
N LYS A 411 -4.73 -6.12 -29.74
CA LYS A 411 -4.12 -6.23 -28.42
C LYS A 411 -4.86 -5.38 -27.40
N ARG A 412 -4.78 -5.77 -26.13
CA ARG A 412 -5.41 -5.07 -25.01
C ARG A 412 -4.59 -3.86 -24.61
N PHE A 413 -5.20 -2.67 -24.53
CA PHE A 413 -4.56 -1.53 -23.87
C PHE A 413 -4.47 -1.81 -22.36
N VAL A 414 -3.24 -1.90 -21.86
CA VAL A 414 -2.91 -2.00 -20.42
C VAL A 414 -2.85 -0.60 -19.80
N SER A 415 -2.28 0.36 -20.55
CA SER A 415 -2.22 1.77 -20.20
C SER A 415 -2.09 2.60 -21.48
N VAL A 416 -2.47 3.87 -21.42
CA VAL A 416 -2.23 4.84 -22.49
C VAL A 416 -2.14 6.25 -21.93
N ASP A 417 -1.14 7.05 -22.27
CA ASP A 417 -1.07 8.46 -21.89
C ASP A 417 -0.69 9.32 -23.10
N LEU A 418 -1.18 10.55 -23.14
CA LEU A 418 -0.87 11.51 -24.20
C LEU A 418 0.34 12.35 -23.85
N THR A 419 1.06 12.81 -24.86
CA THR A 419 2.02 13.91 -24.69
C THR A 419 1.28 15.20 -24.33
N ARG A 420 1.99 16.16 -23.72
CA ARG A 420 1.38 17.41 -23.24
C ARG A 420 0.62 18.17 -24.33
N ASP A 421 1.13 18.14 -25.56
CA ASP A 421 0.51 18.76 -26.74
C ASP A 421 -0.48 17.86 -27.49
N GLY A 422 -0.70 16.63 -26.99
CA GLY A 422 -1.61 15.65 -27.57
C GLY A 422 -1.17 15.10 -28.93
N SER A 423 0.10 15.29 -29.32
CA SER A 423 0.64 14.85 -30.62
C SER A 423 0.92 13.35 -30.69
N PHE A 424 1.33 12.72 -29.57
CA PHE A 424 1.46 11.27 -29.47
C PHE A 424 0.60 10.68 -28.36
N ALA A 425 0.19 9.42 -28.55
CA ALA A 425 -0.30 8.54 -27.49
C ALA A 425 0.71 7.42 -27.27
N LEU A 426 1.27 7.30 -26.06
CA LEU A 426 2.09 6.14 -25.70
C LEU A 426 1.24 5.13 -24.95
N ALA A 427 1.26 3.88 -25.42
CA ALA A 427 0.48 2.80 -24.86
C ALA A 427 1.34 1.59 -24.56
N THR A 428 1.05 0.93 -23.44
CA THR A 428 1.45 -0.46 -23.22
C THR A 428 0.31 -1.35 -23.67
N LEU A 429 0.59 -2.24 -24.62
CA LEU A 429 -0.36 -3.21 -25.14
C LEU A 429 -0.01 -4.61 -24.63
N SER A 430 -1.02 -5.44 -24.38
CA SER A 430 -0.88 -6.84 -23.97
C SER A 430 -1.58 -7.76 -24.98
N GLY A 431 -0.89 -8.82 -25.36
CA GLY A 431 -1.39 -9.90 -26.21
C GLY A 431 -0.92 -11.25 -25.70
N ARG A 432 -1.17 -12.30 -26.49
CA ARG A 432 -0.61 -13.64 -26.27
C ARG A 432 0.29 -14.01 -27.43
N ASP A 433 1.41 -14.66 -27.15
CA ASP A 433 2.23 -15.33 -28.17
C ASP A 433 1.62 -16.68 -28.59
N ASP A 434 2.32 -17.39 -29.50
CA ASP A 434 1.89 -18.67 -30.05
C ASP A 434 1.80 -19.78 -28.97
N ASP A 435 2.57 -19.64 -27.89
CA ASP A 435 2.55 -20.52 -26.71
C ASP A 435 1.47 -20.11 -25.69
N GLY A 436 0.69 -19.06 -25.97
CA GLY A 436 -0.37 -18.55 -25.12
C GLY A 436 0.12 -17.73 -23.91
N GLN A 437 1.41 -17.40 -23.83
CA GLN A 437 2.00 -16.58 -22.77
C GLN A 437 1.68 -15.11 -22.99
N ASN A 438 1.51 -14.36 -21.90
CA ASN A 438 1.24 -12.93 -21.99
C ASN A 438 2.50 -12.18 -22.46
N ARG A 439 2.39 -11.47 -23.58
CA ARG A 439 3.45 -10.58 -24.09
C ARG A 439 2.96 -9.16 -24.15
N GLN A 440 3.84 -8.22 -23.82
CA GLN A 440 3.56 -6.80 -23.90
C GLN A 440 4.44 -6.10 -24.93
N GLU A 441 3.98 -4.93 -25.37
CA GLU A 441 4.76 -4.01 -26.19
C GLU A 441 4.45 -2.57 -25.80
N ILE A 442 5.43 -1.69 -25.96
CA ILE A 442 5.29 -0.25 -25.77
C ILE A 442 5.25 0.39 -27.15
N VAL A 443 4.16 1.10 -27.45
CA VAL A 443 3.90 1.70 -28.77
C VAL A 443 3.63 3.19 -28.62
N ALA A 444 4.28 4.00 -29.46
CA ALA A 444 3.94 5.40 -29.64
C ALA A 444 3.11 5.58 -30.92
N TYR A 445 1.90 6.11 -30.79
CA TYR A 445 1.03 6.47 -31.90
C TYR A 445 1.13 7.96 -32.20
N ASP A 446 1.60 8.32 -33.39
CA ASP A 446 1.59 9.70 -33.89
C ASP A 446 0.19 10.07 -34.35
N LEU A 447 -0.51 10.86 -33.54
CA LEU A 447 -1.90 11.25 -33.76
C LEU A 447 -2.04 12.40 -34.77
N ARG A 448 -0.93 12.94 -35.30
CA ARG A 448 -0.93 13.96 -36.35
C ARG A 448 -1.13 13.34 -37.74
N CYS A 449 -0.83 12.05 -37.88
CA CYS A 449 -1.07 11.29 -39.11
C CYS A 449 -2.54 10.84 -39.19
N LYS A 450 -3.07 10.71 -40.41
CA LYS A 450 -4.40 10.15 -40.68
C LYS A 450 -4.30 9.01 -41.70
N PRO A 451 -4.46 7.73 -41.30
CA PRO A 451 -4.63 7.24 -39.92
C PRO A 451 -3.36 7.47 -39.05
N PRO A 452 -3.46 7.42 -37.71
CA PRO A 452 -2.30 7.55 -36.84
C PRO A 452 -1.22 6.52 -37.14
N ARG A 453 0.04 6.96 -37.13
CA ARG A 453 1.19 6.09 -37.41
C ARG A 453 1.72 5.48 -36.12
N ALA A 454 1.85 4.16 -36.07
CA ALA A 454 2.39 3.45 -34.91
C ALA A 454 3.92 3.28 -35.02
N TYR A 455 4.60 3.47 -33.90
CA TYR A 455 6.02 3.17 -33.71
C TYR A 455 6.15 2.22 -32.50
N VAL A 456 6.52 0.97 -32.75
CA VAL A 456 6.75 0.00 -31.67
C VAL A 456 8.11 0.30 -31.08
N LEU A 457 8.13 0.79 -29.84
CA LEU A 457 9.36 1.20 -29.15
C LEU A 457 10.07 0.02 -28.51
N VAL A 458 9.29 -0.89 -27.93
CA VAL A 458 9.78 -2.14 -27.35
C VAL A 458 8.74 -3.23 -27.62
N LYS A 459 9.19 -4.39 -28.07
CA LYS A 459 8.35 -5.55 -28.40
C LYS A 459 8.65 -6.74 -27.50
N ASP A 460 7.76 -7.73 -27.52
CA ASP A 460 7.96 -9.06 -26.93
C ASP A 460 8.35 -9.05 -25.44
N ILE A 461 7.83 -8.08 -24.69
CA ILE A 461 8.10 -7.92 -23.26
C ILE A 461 7.39 -9.04 -22.50
N ASP A 462 8.15 -9.86 -21.78
CA ASP A 462 7.61 -10.74 -20.75
C ASP A 462 7.42 -9.92 -19.46
N PRO A 463 6.18 -9.69 -18.98
CA PRO A 463 5.97 -8.98 -17.72
C PRO A 463 6.47 -9.74 -16.49
N GLU A 464 6.74 -11.04 -16.62
CA GLU A 464 7.30 -11.88 -15.56
C GLU A 464 8.83 -12.05 -15.65
N ASP A 465 9.48 -11.63 -16.75
CA ASP A 465 10.93 -11.53 -16.83
C ASP A 465 11.42 -10.19 -16.28
N LEU A 466 11.66 -10.19 -14.98
CA LEU A 466 12.07 -8.98 -14.25
C LEU A 466 13.48 -8.52 -14.56
N LEU A 467 14.38 -9.44 -14.92
CA LEU A 467 15.79 -9.14 -15.18
C LEU A 467 15.95 -8.36 -16.49
N HIS A 468 15.14 -8.67 -17.49
CA HIS A 468 15.19 -8.03 -18.81
C HIS A 468 14.06 -7.02 -19.06
N HIS A 469 13.28 -6.66 -18.03
CA HIS A 469 12.16 -5.74 -18.18
C HIS A 469 12.63 -4.33 -18.63
N PRO A 470 12.07 -3.75 -19.71
CA PRO A 470 12.58 -2.50 -20.32
C PRO A 470 12.22 -1.22 -19.53
N GLY A 471 11.44 -1.37 -18.46
CA GLY A 471 10.91 -0.27 -17.68
C GLY A 471 9.53 0.19 -18.15
N ASN A 472 9.04 1.28 -17.55
CA ASN A 472 7.74 1.87 -17.86
C ASN A 472 7.92 3.29 -18.40
N VAL A 473 7.00 3.73 -19.25
CA VAL A 473 6.98 5.10 -19.80
C VAL A 473 6.95 6.12 -18.66
N MET A 474 7.87 7.08 -18.69
CA MET A 474 7.90 8.18 -17.73
C MET A 474 6.78 9.18 -18.04
N VAL A 475 6.01 9.52 -16.99
CA VAL A 475 4.92 10.49 -17.04
C VAL A 475 5.16 11.63 -16.06
N GLN A 476 4.72 12.82 -16.43
CA GLN A 476 4.64 14.00 -15.59
C GLN A 476 3.19 14.47 -15.46
N ARG A 477 2.96 15.58 -14.76
CA ARG A 477 1.63 16.16 -14.57
C ARG A 477 1.62 17.64 -14.88
N THR A 478 0.51 18.11 -15.44
CA THR A 478 0.23 19.53 -15.55
C THR A 478 0.02 20.14 -14.16
N ALA A 479 0.01 21.47 -14.10
CA ALA A 479 -0.35 22.26 -12.92
C ALA A 479 -1.65 21.79 -12.22
N ASN A 480 -2.69 21.47 -12.99
CA ASN A 480 -3.97 20.96 -12.49
C ASN A 480 -3.99 19.43 -12.33
N GLY A 481 -2.84 18.76 -12.35
CA GLY A 481 -2.68 17.34 -12.00
C GLY A 481 -2.98 16.33 -13.12
N ILE A 482 -3.18 16.77 -14.37
CA ILE A 482 -3.46 15.88 -15.51
C ILE A 482 -2.16 15.19 -15.96
N PRO A 483 -2.11 13.85 -16.04
CA PRO A 483 -0.91 13.13 -16.44
C PRO A 483 -0.60 13.31 -17.93
N TYR A 484 0.68 13.41 -18.27
CA TYR A 484 1.16 13.42 -19.65
C TYR A 484 2.51 12.71 -19.78
N VAL A 485 2.80 12.17 -20.96
CA VAL A 485 4.08 11.53 -21.28
C VAL A 485 5.19 12.57 -21.38
N LEU A 486 6.30 12.31 -20.68
CA LEU A 486 7.50 13.16 -20.78
C LEU A 486 8.18 12.96 -22.15
N LEU A 487 8.39 14.06 -22.85
CA LEU A 487 9.16 14.12 -24.09
C LEU A 487 10.45 14.89 -23.87
N SER A 488 11.47 14.58 -24.67
CA SER A 488 12.63 15.45 -24.85
C SER A 488 12.22 16.83 -25.38
N SER A 489 13.07 17.83 -25.21
CA SER A 489 12.77 19.21 -25.63
C SER A 489 12.54 19.34 -27.14
N ASP A 490 13.16 18.48 -27.95
CA ASP A 490 12.95 18.41 -29.41
C ASP A 490 11.70 17.59 -29.82
N LYS A 491 10.99 17.01 -28.84
CA LYS A 491 9.79 16.18 -28.99
C LYS A 491 9.98 14.91 -29.82
N LYS A 492 11.23 14.43 -29.98
CA LYS A 492 11.55 13.23 -30.76
C LYS A 492 11.71 11.99 -29.90
N LYS A 493 11.95 12.14 -28.61
CA LYS A 493 12.35 11.04 -27.71
C LYS A 493 11.42 10.95 -26.51
N VAL A 494 11.30 9.73 -26.00
CA VAL A 494 10.55 9.38 -24.78
C VAL A 494 11.48 8.66 -23.81
N PHE A 495 11.08 8.55 -22.55
CA PHE A 495 11.91 7.95 -21.51
C PHE A 495 11.22 6.75 -20.87
N LEU A 496 11.98 5.68 -20.64
CA LEU A 496 11.56 4.46 -19.95
C LEU A 496 12.35 4.34 -18.65
N GLN A 497 11.67 4.16 -17.52
CA GLN A 497 12.29 3.98 -16.21
C GLN A 497 12.05 2.56 -15.68
N GLY A 498 13.13 1.89 -15.28
CA GLY A 498 13.11 0.52 -14.77
C GLY A 498 13.70 0.40 -13.37
N ARG A 499 13.31 -0.66 -12.65
CA ARG A 499 13.92 -1.04 -11.36
C ARG A 499 15.28 -1.70 -11.53
N GLY A 500 15.56 -2.26 -12.71
CA GLY A 500 16.83 -2.91 -13.07
C GLY A 500 17.22 -4.05 -12.15
N TYR A 501 16.28 -4.98 -11.89
CA TYR A 501 16.53 -6.17 -11.08
C TYR A 501 17.77 -6.93 -11.57
N GLN A 502 18.50 -7.54 -10.63
CA GLN A 502 19.74 -8.27 -10.88
C GLN A 502 19.68 -9.62 -10.17
N GLU A 503 20.36 -10.63 -10.73
CA GLU A 503 20.43 -11.99 -10.14
C GLU A 503 21.07 -11.98 -8.75
N ASN A 504 22.04 -11.09 -8.53
CA ASN A 504 22.69 -10.91 -7.22
C ASN A 504 21.83 -10.17 -6.19
N LEU A 505 20.54 -9.91 -6.49
CA LEU A 505 19.59 -9.21 -5.63
C LEU A 505 20.01 -7.77 -5.27
N LYS A 506 20.88 -7.14 -6.07
CA LYS A 506 21.28 -5.74 -5.98
C LYS A 506 20.75 -4.96 -7.19
N PRO A 507 19.46 -4.58 -7.21
CA PRO A 507 18.86 -3.88 -8.35
C PRO A 507 19.57 -2.56 -8.65
N ARG A 508 19.69 -2.25 -9.95
CA ARG A 508 20.29 -1.02 -10.48
C ARG A 508 19.24 -0.25 -11.30
N PRO A 509 18.46 0.64 -10.66
CA PRO A 509 17.45 1.41 -11.37
C PRO A 509 18.04 2.14 -12.57
N PHE A 510 17.27 2.29 -13.65
CA PHE A 510 17.76 2.89 -14.87
C PHE A 510 16.73 3.78 -15.54
N ILE A 511 17.22 4.67 -16.41
CA ILE A 511 16.42 5.43 -17.37
C ILE A 511 17.01 5.26 -18.76
N ASP A 512 16.22 4.73 -19.67
CA ASP A 512 16.52 4.65 -21.10
C ASP A 512 15.79 5.78 -21.84
N GLN A 513 16.47 6.42 -22.78
CA GLN A 513 15.90 7.32 -23.77
C GLN A 513 15.68 6.56 -25.07
N VAL A 514 14.51 6.69 -25.67
CA VAL A 514 14.15 6.04 -26.93
C VAL A 514 13.72 7.09 -27.94
N GLU A 515 14.38 7.16 -29.10
CA GLU A 515 13.91 7.99 -30.21
C GLU A 515 12.71 7.33 -30.89
N ILE A 516 11.59 8.05 -30.99
CA ILE A 516 10.30 7.48 -31.40
C ILE A 516 10.35 6.90 -32.82
N LYS A 517 11.02 7.58 -33.76
CA LYS A 517 11.00 7.21 -35.18
C LYS A 517 12.00 6.12 -35.54
N THR A 518 13.22 6.23 -35.03
CA THR A 518 14.34 5.30 -35.31
C THR A 518 14.33 4.10 -34.37
N GLN A 519 13.64 4.22 -33.22
CA GLN A 519 13.64 3.24 -32.13
C GLN A 519 15.02 3.06 -31.47
N GLU A 520 15.97 3.95 -31.78
CA GLU A 520 17.29 3.93 -31.16
C GLU A 520 17.18 4.21 -29.66
N LYS A 521 17.88 3.39 -28.87
CA LYS A 521 17.84 3.42 -27.42
C LYS A 521 19.20 3.82 -26.86
N THR A 522 19.19 4.74 -25.89
CA THR A 522 20.38 5.18 -25.16
C THR A 522 20.13 5.12 -23.66
N ARG A 523 21.04 4.48 -22.91
CA ARG A 523 21.02 4.49 -21.44
C ARG A 523 21.46 5.87 -20.93
N LEU A 524 20.56 6.60 -20.27
CA LEU A 524 20.87 7.93 -19.70
C LEU A 524 21.33 7.85 -18.26
N PHE A 525 20.70 6.98 -17.48
CA PHE A 525 20.97 6.78 -16.07
C PHE A 525 20.97 5.29 -15.78
N GLU A 526 21.96 4.81 -15.04
CA GLU A 526 21.97 3.49 -14.42
C GLU A 526 22.58 3.65 -13.03
N GLY A 527 21.92 3.11 -12.01
CA GLY A 527 22.42 3.17 -10.64
C GLY A 527 23.78 2.51 -10.48
N SER A 528 24.56 3.03 -9.55
CA SER A 528 25.85 2.47 -9.13
C SER A 528 25.74 0.99 -8.70
N PRO A 529 26.79 0.16 -8.88
CA PRO A 529 26.87 -1.15 -8.24
C PRO A 529 27.07 -1.08 -6.71
N ASP A 530 27.62 0.02 -6.20
CA ASP A 530 28.01 0.17 -4.79
C ASP A 530 26.90 0.77 -3.91
N TYR A 531 25.96 1.47 -4.53
CA TYR A 531 24.83 2.12 -3.86
C TYR A 531 23.52 1.77 -4.54
N TYR A 532 22.44 1.75 -3.77
CA TYR A 532 21.12 1.73 -4.36
C TYR A 532 20.69 3.16 -4.70
N GLU A 533 20.80 3.51 -5.97
CA GLU A 533 20.46 4.84 -6.49
C GLU A 533 19.11 4.81 -7.22
N GLN A 534 18.12 5.48 -6.65
CA GLN A 534 16.78 5.59 -7.21
C GLN A 534 16.56 6.99 -7.83
N PRO A 535 16.32 7.10 -9.15
CA PRO A 535 15.95 8.37 -9.74
C PRO A 535 14.51 8.74 -9.35
N LEU A 536 14.36 9.84 -8.62
CA LEU A 536 13.07 10.30 -8.09
C LEU A 536 12.31 11.11 -9.14
N LEU A 537 12.92 12.18 -9.65
CA LEU A 537 12.29 13.06 -10.65
C LEU A 537 13.30 13.87 -11.46
N PRO A 538 12.96 14.23 -12.71
CA PRO A 538 13.79 15.07 -13.54
C PRO A 538 13.54 16.56 -13.31
N LEU A 539 14.62 17.36 -13.40
CA LEU A 539 14.57 18.82 -13.29
C LEU A 539 14.51 19.52 -14.66
N ASP A 540 14.87 18.83 -15.74
CA ASP A 540 14.75 19.30 -17.12
C ASP A 540 14.17 18.24 -18.07
N GLU A 541 13.66 18.67 -19.23
CA GLU A 541 12.98 17.80 -20.20
C GLU A 541 13.91 16.78 -20.87
N ASN A 542 15.22 17.02 -20.87
CA ASN A 542 16.22 16.14 -21.46
C ASN A 542 16.91 15.25 -20.41
N LEU A 543 16.47 15.32 -19.14
CA LEU A 543 16.98 14.53 -18.03
C LEU A 543 18.49 14.69 -17.83
N ASN A 544 19.04 15.87 -18.15
CA ASN A 544 20.44 16.17 -17.84
C ASN A 544 20.66 16.33 -16.34
N LYS A 545 19.61 16.69 -15.60
CA LYS A 545 19.58 16.87 -14.16
C LYS A 545 18.45 16.07 -13.54
N LEU A 546 18.79 15.23 -12.57
CA LEU A 546 17.86 14.39 -11.83
C LEU A 546 18.05 14.62 -10.33
N ILE A 547 16.94 14.56 -9.60
CA ILE A 547 17.00 14.26 -8.17
C ILE A 547 17.04 12.75 -8.04
N ILE A 548 18.06 12.24 -7.35
CA ILE A 548 18.16 10.83 -7.01
C ILE A 548 18.12 10.68 -5.49
N GLN A 549 17.63 9.54 -5.02
CA GLN A 549 17.86 9.08 -3.66
C GLN A 549 18.94 8.01 -3.69
N GLN A 550 19.91 8.12 -2.82
CA GLN A 550 21.01 7.16 -2.70
C GLN A 550 21.04 6.61 -1.28
N GLU A 551 21.27 5.31 -1.17
CA GLU A 551 21.40 4.58 0.10
C GLU A 551 22.34 3.37 -0.08
N SER A 552 22.79 2.80 1.03
CA SER A 552 23.53 1.54 1.06
C SER A 552 23.06 0.70 2.26
N PRO A 553 23.53 -0.54 2.44
CA PRO A 553 23.20 -1.31 3.63
C PRO A 553 23.58 -0.63 4.95
N THR A 554 24.50 0.33 4.94
CA THR A 554 24.99 1.06 6.11
C THR A 554 24.75 2.58 6.06
N ASP A 555 24.51 3.15 4.87
CA ASP A 555 24.27 4.58 4.71
C ASP A 555 22.77 4.86 4.62
N PHE A 556 22.30 5.71 5.54
CA PHE A 556 20.89 6.10 5.60
C PHE A 556 20.49 6.90 4.35
N PRO A 557 19.27 6.74 3.81
CA PRO A 557 18.92 7.33 2.52
C PRO A 557 18.95 8.86 2.51
N ASP A 558 19.60 9.42 1.49
CA ASP A 558 19.71 10.87 1.29
C ASP A 558 19.46 11.25 -0.20
N CYS A 559 19.02 12.49 -0.44
CA CYS A 559 18.74 13.01 -1.76
C CYS A 559 19.96 13.76 -2.33
N TYR A 560 20.26 13.48 -3.59
CA TYR A 560 21.38 14.08 -4.31
C TYR A 560 20.93 14.65 -5.65
N LEU A 561 21.66 15.66 -6.11
CA LEU A 561 21.62 16.14 -7.48
C LEU A 561 22.55 15.27 -8.33
N TRP A 562 22.00 14.69 -9.38
CA TRP A 562 22.74 14.00 -10.42
C TRP A 562 22.72 14.85 -11.70
N GLU A 563 23.88 15.07 -12.31
CA GLU A 563 24.04 15.83 -13.55
C GLU A 563 24.93 15.07 -14.53
N LYS A 564 24.39 14.78 -15.73
CA LYS A 564 25.11 14.20 -16.88
C LYS A 564 26.07 13.05 -16.51
N GLY A 565 25.59 12.08 -15.73
CA GLY A 565 26.36 10.89 -15.36
C GLY A 565 27.08 10.97 -14.02
N LYS A 566 26.97 12.07 -13.26
CA LYS A 566 27.68 12.23 -11.98
C LYS A 566 26.77 12.78 -10.89
N VAL A 567 26.94 12.27 -9.67
CA VAL A 567 26.41 12.93 -8.48
C VAL A 567 27.24 14.19 -8.20
N THR A 568 26.61 15.36 -8.16
CA THR A 568 27.31 16.65 -8.04
C THR A 568 27.08 17.37 -6.72
N LYS A 569 25.97 17.10 -6.03
CA LYS A 569 25.64 17.79 -4.77
C LYS A 569 24.69 16.97 -3.89
N GLN A 570 24.96 16.89 -2.59
CA GLN A 570 24.00 16.40 -1.59
C GLN A 570 22.98 17.51 -1.27
N LEU A 571 21.69 17.15 -1.24
CA LEU A 571 20.58 18.10 -1.10
C LEU A 571 19.91 18.04 0.27
N THR A 572 19.93 16.87 0.92
CA THR A 572 19.41 16.67 2.27
C THR A 572 20.53 16.22 3.22
N SER A 573 20.22 15.99 4.50
CA SER A 573 21.19 15.53 5.50
C SER A 573 20.48 14.63 6.50
N ASN A 574 19.92 13.54 5.99
CA ASN A 574 19.09 12.64 6.74
C ASN A 574 19.92 11.84 7.76
N LYS A 575 19.31 11.54 8.91
CA LYS A 575 19.95 10.73 9.96
C LYS A 575 19.08 9.54 10.28
N ASP A 576 19.74 8.44 10.59
CA ASP A 576 19.07 7.24 11.05
C ASP A 576 18.48 7.46 12.46
N PRO A 577 17.15 7.36 12.63
CA PRO A 577 16.52 7.51 13.93
C PRO A 577 16.65 6.29 14.85
N TYR A 578 17.06 5.12 14.30
CA TYR A 578 17.04 3.84 15.01
C TYR A 578 18.35 3.05 14.95
N PRO A 579 19.53 3.67 15.17
CA PRO A 579 20.83 3.00 15.05
C PRO A 579 20.92 1.72 15.90
N GLU A 580 20.18 1.63 17.01
CA GLU A 580 20.13 0.47 17.91
C GLU A 580 19.52 -0.79 17.29
N ILE A 581 18.81 -0.65 16.15
CA ILE A 581 18.17 -1.74 15.42
C ILE A 581 18.75 -1.86 14.01
N THR A 582 18.99 -0.73 13.35
CA THR A 582 19.44 -0.68 11.96
C THR A 582 20.92 -1.01 11.79
N ALA A 583 21.77 -0.68 12.78
CA ALA A 583 23.18 -1.05 12.79
C ALA A 583 23.43 -2.52 13.18
N ALA A 584 22.38 -3.23 13.63
CA ALA A 584 22.44 -4.65 13.92
C ALA A 584 22.98 -5.44 12.72
N LYS A 585 23.88 -6.40 12.97
CA LYS A 585 24.44 -7.25 11.91
C LYS A 585 23.33 -8.06 11.25
N ARG A 586 23.23 -7.98 9.92
CA ARG A 586 22.20 -8.67 9.13
C ARG A 586 22.86 -9.59 8.13
N GLU A 587 22.57 -10.87 8.24
CA GLU A 587 23.08 -11.85 7.28
C GLU A 587 21.94 -12.41 6.45
N HIS A 588 22.08 -12.26 5.13
CA HIS A 588 21.29 -12.99 4.16
C HIS A 588 21.88 -14.38 4.00
N PHE A 589 21.03 -15.40 4.01
CA PHE A 589 21.44 -16.76 3.73
C PHE A 589 20.34 -17.51 2.96
N THR A 590 20.73 -18.63 2.37
CA THR A 590 19.80 -19.59 1.77
C THR A 590 19.85 -20.92 2.49
N PHE A 591 18.75 -21.66 2.42
CA PHE A 591 18.66 -23.04 2.89
C PHE A 591 17.79 -23.85 1.93
N VAL A 592 17.98 -25.18 1.95
CA VAL A 592 17.27 -26.09 1.04
C VAL A 592 16.20 -26.83 1.83
N ARG A 593 14.95 -26.69 1.40
CA ARG A 593 13.82 -27.46 1.93
C ARG A 593 13.91 -28.91 1.46
N ARG A 594 13.20 -29.82 2.15
CA ARG A 594 13.22 -31.26 1.87
C ARG A 594 12.93 -31.63 0.42
N ASP A 595 12.13 -30.85 -0.29
CA ASP A 595 11.78 -31.04 -1.71
C ASP A 595 12.81 -30.45 -2.70
N GLY A 596 13.95 -29.94 -2.21
CA GLY A 596 15.02 -29.36 -3.02
C GLY A 596 14.84 -27.88 -3.35
N LEU A 597 13.76 -27.24 -2.87
CA LEU A 597 13.57 -25.80 -3.05
C LEU A 597 14.59 -25.02 -2.22
N GLU A 598 15.40 -24.18 -2.88
CA GLU A 598 16.21 -23.17 -2.20
C GLU A 598 15.33 -22.02 -1.73
N ILE A 599 15.47 -21.63 -0.46
CA ILE A 599 14.66 -20.62 0.21
C ILE A 599 15.57 -19.56 0.82
N HIS A 600 15.17 -18.29 0.70
CA HIS A 600 15.91 -17.14 1.24
C HIS A 600 15.48 -16.83 2.68
N ALA A 601 16.43 -16.36 3.49
CA ALA A 601 16.19 -15.93 4.86
C ALA A 601 17.14 -14.82 5.29
N TRP A 602 16.76 -14.17 6.40
CA TRP A 602 17.63 -13.26 7.14
C TRP A 602 17.79 -13.74 8.57
N VAL A 603 19.00 -13.55 9.12
CA VAL A 603 19.23 -13.53 10.55
C VAL A 603 19.77 -12.16 10.93
N LEU A 604 19.13 -11.53 11.90
CA LEU A 604 19.57 -10.27 12.49
C LEU A 604 20.09 -10.58 13.90
N LEU A 605 21.25 -10.03 14.23
CA LEU A 605 21.92 -10.26 15.51
C LEU A 605 21.91 -8.99 16.35
N PRO A 606 21.75 -9.10 17.68
CA PRO A 606 21.91 -7.96 18.59
C PRO A 606 23.23 -7.20 18.33
N ILE A 607 23.25 -5.88 18.55
CA ILE A 607 24.44 -5.05 18.26
C ILE A 607 25.64 -5.45 19.10
N ASP A 608 25.41 -5.91 20.33
CA ASP A 608 26.41 -6.37 21.28
C ASP A 608 26.84 -7.83 21.06
N TYR A 609 26.32 -8.50 20.03
CA TYR A 609 26.66 -9.88 19.68
C TYR A 609 28.18 -10.08 19.54
N GLN A 610 28.70 -11.10 20.23
CA GLN A 610 30.09 -11.53 20.14
C GLN A 610 30.23 -12.78 19.29
N ALA A 611 31.25 -12.81 18.41
CA ALA A 611 31.50 -13.96 17.56
C ALA A 611 31.71 -15.24 18.39
N GLY A 612 30.98 -16.31 18.04
CA GLY A 612 31.03 -17.61 18.73
C GLY A 612 29.98 -17.78 19.83
N GLN A 613 29.26 -16.72 20.21
CA GLN A 613 28.12 -16.83 21.12
C GLN A 613 26.88 -17.36 20.40
N LYS A 614 26.11 -18.23 21.04
CA LYS A 614 24.74 -18.58 20.63
C LYS A 614 23.73 -17.79 21.45
N VAL A 615 22.92 -16.97 20.77
CA VAL A 615 21.87 -16.14 21.41
C VAL A 615 20.49 -16.79 21.24
N PRO A 616 19.52 -16.54 22.15
CA PRO A 616 18.15 -16.97 21.93
C PRO A 616 17.59 -16.26 20.67
N ALA A 617 16.57 -16.83 20.03
CA ALA A 617 16.04 -16.25 18.79
C ALA A 617 14.52 -16.25 18.71
N VAL A 618 13.99 -15.25 18.02
CA VAL A 618 12.60 -15.16 17.60
C VAL A 618 12.52 -15.35 16.09
N PHE A 619 11.80 -16.39 15.66
CA PHE A 619 11.43 -16.58 14.26
C PHE A 619 10.20 -15.73 13.98
N TRP A 620 10.32 -14.76 13.07
CA TRP A 620 9.19 -13.92 12.68
C TRP A 620 8.82 -14.17 11.22
N THR A 621 7.70 -14.86 10.98
CA THR A 621 7.43 -15.45 9.67
C THR A 621 6.11 -15.00 9.06
N TYR A 622 6.03 -15.10 7.73
CA TYR A 622 4.80 -14.85 6.98
C TYR A 622 4.77 -15.72 5.70
N PRO A 623 3.90 -16.72 5.60
CA PRO A 623 3.83 -17.56 4.41
C PRO A 623 3.22 -16.84 3.21
N ARG A 624 3.61 -17.28 2.01
CA ARG A 624 3.09 -16.77 0.74
C ARG A 624 2.89 -17.93 -0.22
N GLU A 625 1.76 -17.95 -0.93
CA GLU A 625 1.49 -19.02 -1.88
C GLU A 625 1.91 -18.67 -3.31
N TYR A 626 2.47 -19.64 -4.03
CA TYR A 626 2.99 -19.52 -5.39
C TYR A 626 2.51 -20.69 -6.26
N GLN A 627 2.28 -20.46 -7.57
CA GLN A 627 1.89 -21.54 -8.48
C GLN A 627 3.08 -22.41 -8.89
N SER A 628 4.28 -21.83 -8.88
CA SER A 628 5.50 -22.45 -9.36
C SER A 628 6.74 -21.95 -8.62
N VAL A 629 7.85 -22.66 -8.76
CA VAL A 629 9.17 -22.20 -8.29
C VAL A 629 9.59 -20.92 -9.02
N LYS A 630 9.27 -20.78 -10.31
CA LYS A 630 9.52 -19.55 -11.07
C LYS A 630 8.83 -18.34 -10.43
N ASP A 631 7.58 -18.49 -10.01
CA ASP A 631 6.82 -17.41 -9.35
C ASP A 631 7.46 -17.00 -8.02
N TYR A 632 7.95 -17.98 -7.23
CA TYR A 632 8.68 -17.71 -6.00
C TYR A 632 9.97 -16.95 -6.29
N ASN A 633 10.78 -17.40 -7.25
CA ASN A 633 12.04 -16.74 -7.61
C ASN A 633 11.80 -15.30 -8.11
N SER A 634 10.74 -15.07 -8.90
CA SER A 634 10.33 -13.71 -9.29
C SER A 634 9.89 -12.86 -8.09
N SER A 635 9.25 -13.46 -7.08
CA SER A 635 8.91 -12.78 -5.82
C SER A 635 10.14 -12.40 -5.00
N VAL A 636 11.17 -13.26 -4.96
CA VAL A 636 12.46 -12.97 -4.33
C VAL A 636 13.10 -11.75 -4.98
N LEU A 637 13.19 -11.71 -6.32
CA LEU A 637 13.71 -10.54 -7.05
C LEU A 637 12.97 -9.25 -6.72
N ARG A 638 11.64 -9.30 -6.55
CA ARG A 638 10.82 -8.12 -6.19
C ARG A 638 11.00 -7.68 -4.73
N SER A 639 11.32 -8.62 -3.83
CA SER A 639 11.26 -8.40 -2.38
C SER A 639 12.63 -8.16 -1.74
N TYR A 640 13.70 -8.64 -2.36
CA TYR A 640 15.06 -8.51 -1.85
C TYR A 640 15.81 -7.38 -2.55
N ASN A 641 16.44 -6.54 -1.74
CA ASN A 641 17.46 -5.60 -2.18
C ASN A 641 18.62 -5.67 -1.18
N LEU A 642 19.73 -6.29 -1.58
CA LEU A 642 20.94 -6.43 -0.77
C LEU A 642 21.83 -5.18 -0.79
N ASN A 643 21.43 -4.16 -1.55
CA ASN A 643 22.16 -2.90 -1.68
C ASN A 643 21.45 -1.70 -1.03
N ALA A 644 20.27 -1.91 -0.46
CA ALA A 644 19.47 -0.85 0.16
C ALA A 644 19.60 -0.83 1.68
N PHE A 645 19.36 0.34 2.25
CA PHE A 645 19.21 0.51 3.69
C PHE A 645 17.93 -0.18 4.14
N ARG A 646 17.97 -0.84 5.30
CA ARG A 646 16.81 -1.57 5.80
C ARG A 646 16.21 -0.89 7.02
N HIS A 647 15.24 -0.03 6.74
CA HIS A 647 14.50 0.75 7.73
C HIS A 647 13.81 -0.10 8.80
N PHE A 648 13.78 0.44 10.01
CA PHE A 648 12.83 0.01 11.05
C PHE A 648 11.49 0.73 10.85
N SER A 649 10.39 -0.02 10.95
CA SER A 649 9.03 0.48 10.81
C SER A 649 8.07 -0.37 11.65
N THR A 650 6.83 0.09 11.81
CA THR A 650 5.78 -0.71 12.48
C THR A 650 5.50 -2.06 11.83
N ARG A 651 5.82 -2.24 10.53
CA ARG A 651 5.61 -3.51 9.82
C ARG A 651 6.65 -4.60 10.13
N ASN A 652 7.81 -4.20 10.64
CA ASN A 652 8.89 -5.08 11.09
C ASN A 652 9.25 -4.83 12.55
N ALA A 653 8.25 -4.47 13.37
CA ALA A 653 8.40 -4.17 14.79
C ALA A 653 9.00 -5.33 15.61
N SER A 654 8.95 -6.57 15.10
CA SER A 654 9.63 -7.72 15.71
C SER A 654 11.15 -7.55 15.81
N GLN A 655 11.76 -6.63 15.06
CA GLN A 655 13.18 -6.29 15.22
C GLN A 655 13.51 -5.64 16.58
N ILE A 656 12.51 -5.19 17.35
CA ILE A 656 12.72 -4.71 18.73
C ILE A 656 13.37 -5.79 19.61
N TRP A 657 13.15 -7.07 19.33
CA TRP A 657 13.78 -8.18 20.07
C TRP A 657 15.31 -8.15 20.04
N LEU A 658 15.93 -7.51 19.03
CA LEU A 658 17.38 -7.29 18.98
C LEU A 658 17.88 -6.48 20.18
N THR A 659 17.09 -5.50 20.64
CA THR A 659 17.40 -4.67 21.81
C THR A 659 17.30 -5.46 23.12
N GLN A 660 16.65 -6.62 23.08
CA GLN A 660 16.45 -7.50 24.24
C GLN A 660 17.41 -8.71 24.22
N GLY A 661 18.43 -8.69 23.35
CA GLY A 661 19.45 -9.75 23.26
C GLY A 661 19.01 -10.99 22.47
N TYR A 662 17.90 -10.93 21.72
CA TYR A 662 17.45 -12.01 20.85
C TYR A 662 17.88 -11.78 19.41
N ALA A 663 18.34 -12.82 18.73
CA ALA A 663 18.39 -12.82 17.28
C ALA A 663 16.98 -12.83 16.69
N VAL A 664 16.80 -12.24 15.50
CA VAL A 664 15.54 -12.29 14.76
C VAL A 664 15.76 -13.00 13.44
N VAL A 665 15.10 -14.14 13.26
CA VAL A 665 15.21 -14.97 12.05
C VAL A 665 13.95 -14.77 11.20
N ILE A 666 14.13 -14.38 9.95
CA ILE A 666 13.05 -14.04 9.01
C ILE A 666 13.21 -14.92 7.76
N PRO A 667 12.79 -16.19 7.81
CA PRO A 667 12.75 -17.06 6.64
C PRO A 667 11.53 -16.77 5.76
N ASP A 668 11.72 -16.88 4.45
CA ASP A 668 10.60 -17.05 3.54
C ASP A 668 9.91 -18.40 3.80
N ILE A 669 8.59 -18.45 3.60
CA ILE A 669 7.81 -19.70 3.67
C ILE A 669 6.96 -19.82 2.40
N PRO A 670 7.54 -20.32 1.29
CA PRO A 670 6.83 -20.52 0.04
C PRO A 670 5.90 -21.73 0.12
N ILE A 671 4.60 -21.50 -0.05
CA ILE A 671 3.59 -22.56 -0.17
C ILE A 671 3.33 -22.80 -1.66
N LEU A 672 3.79 -23.93 -2.20
CA LEU A 672 3.63 -24.26 -3.61
C LEU A 672 2.35 -25.07 -3.87
N GLY A 673 1.57 -24.67 -4.89
CA GLY A 673 0.41 -25.44 -5.34
C GLY A 673 -0.06 -25.05 -6.74
N ARG A 674 -0.35 -26.05 -7.58
CA ARG A 674 -0.75 -25.86 -8.99
C ARG A 674 -2.27 -25.84 -9.16
N GLY A 675 -2.75 -25.26 -10.27
CA GLY A 675 -4.15 -25.41 -10.68
C GLY A 675 -5.20 -25.00 -9.63
N ASN A 676 -4.99 -23.86 -8.96
CA ASN A 676 -5.78 -23.35 -7.83
C ASN A 676 -5.65 -24.12 -6.49
N GLN A 677 -4.79 -25.14 -6.39
CA GLN A 677 -4.59 -25.95 -5.19
C GLN A 677 -3.45 -25.42 -4.31
N TYR A 678 -3.41 -24.10 -4.10
CA TYR A 678 -2.30 -23.40 -3.45
C TYR A 678 -1.99 -23.95 -2.05
N ASN A 679 -3.01 -24.24 -1.25
CA ASN A 679 -2.86 -24.57 0.16
C ASN A 679 -2.96 -26.08 0.47
N ASN A 680 -2.99 -26.96 -0.54
CA ASN A 680 -3.03 -28.41 -0.30
C ASN A 680 -1.81 -28.93 0.48
N ASN A 681 -0.67 -28.28 0.34
CA ASN A 681 0.57 -28.66 1.01
C ASN A 681 0.95 -27.67 2.12
N TYR A 682 -0.02 -26.91 2.65
CA TYR A 682 0.26 -25.79 3.55
C TYR A 682 1.05 -26.22 4.79
N ILE A 683 0.56 -27.22 5.54
CA ILE A 683 1.20 -27.70 6.77
C ILE A 683 2.57 -28.32 6.47
N ALA A 684 2.65 -29.22 5.49
CA ALA A 684 3.90 -29.88 5.11
C ALA A 684 5.00 -28.86 4.74
N HIS A 685 4.67 -27.89 3.87
CA HIS A 685 5.61 -26.84 3.48
C HIS A 685 6.03 -25.94 4.64
N LEU A 686 5.10 -25.64 5.55
CA LEU A 686 5.36 -24.84 6.74
C LEU A 686 6.37 -25.53 7.66
N VAL A 687 6.12 -26.80 8.00
CA VAL A 687 6.97 -27.62 8.87
C VAL A 687 8.35 -27.83 8.25
N ASP A 688 8.41 -28.23 6.97
CA ASP A 688 9.68 -28.48 6.29
C ASP A 688 10.53 -27.20 6.15
N SER A 689 9.90 -26.05 5.89
CA SER A 689 10.59 -24.76 5.85
C SER A 689 11.16 -24.38 7.21
N MET A 690 10.42 -24.56 8.30
CA MET A 690 10.92 -24.25 9.65
C MET A 690 12.05 -25.18 10.07
N TYR A 691 11.90 -26.49 9.84
CA TYR A 691 12.94 -27.46 10.16
C TYR A 691 14.24 -27.14 9.41
N ALA A 692 14.18 -26.86 8.11
CA ALA A 692 15.35 -26.54 7.32
C ALA A 692 16.00 -25.20 7.73
N ALA A 693 15.19 -24.18 8.05
CA ALA A 693 15.68 -22.90 8.54
C ALA A 693 16.40 -23.04 9.89
N ILE A 694 15.82 -23.78 10.85
CA ILE A 694 16.42 -24.03 12.18
C ILE A 694 17.76 -24.74 12.04
N ARG A 695 17.83 -25.80 11.22
CA ARG A 695 19.10 -26.49 10.94
C ARG A 695 20.14 -25.57 10.34
N LYS A 696 19.75 -24.68 9.43
CA LYS A 696 20.69 -23.75 8.81
C LYS A 696 21.23 -22.72 9.82
N VAL A 697 20.40 -22.15 10.69
CA VAL A 697 20.88 -21.19 11.69
C VAL A 697 21.74 -21.85 12.78
N ASP A 698 21.50 -23.12 13.11
CA ASP A 698 22.38 -23.88 14.00
C ASP A 698 23.76 -24.11 13.35
N GLN A 699 23.80 -24.47 12.06
CA GLN A 699 25.04 -24.61 11.30
C GLN A 699 25.84 -23.31 11.22
N LEU A 700 25.16 -22.16 11.10
CA LEU A 700 25.81 -20.85 11.11
C LEU A 700 26.36 -20.48 12.50
N GLY A 701 25.91 -21.15 13.56
CA GLY A 701 26.43 -21.00 14.92
C GLY A 701 25.94 -19.76 15.67
N TYR A 702 24.94 -19.04 15.13
CA TYR A 702 24.45 -17.80 15.72
C TYR A 702 23.42 -17.98 16.82
N VAL A 703 22.59 -19.01 16.69
CA VAL A 703 21.35 -19.16 17.47
C VAL A 703 21.43 -20.38 18.37
N ASP A 704 20.94 -20.21 19.59
CA ASP A 704 20.66 -21.30 20.53
C ASP A 704 19.31 -21.94 20.19
N VAL A 705 19.34 -23.12 19.58
CA VAL A 705 18.14 -23.83 19.13
C VAL A 705 17.26 -24.37 20.26
N ASP A 706 17.75 -24.38 21.50
CA ASP A 706 16.93 -24.75 22.66
C ASP A 706 16.12 -23.56 23.20
N ARG A 707 16.39 -22.34 22.72
CA ARG A 707 15.72 -21.09 23.14
C ARG A 707 15.13 -20.33 21.95
N LEU A 708 14.20 -20.98 21.26
CA LEU A 708 13.48 -20.43 20.10
C LEU A 708 12.05 -20.02 20.45
N GLY A 709 11.66 -18.80 20.09
CA GLY A 709 10.26 -18.36 20.00
C GLY A 709 9.81 -18.25 18.55
N HIS A 710 8.51 -18.40 18.29
CA HIS A 710 7.92 -18.14 16.98
C HIS A 710 6.88 -17.03 17.07
N GLY A 711 6.83 -16.15 16.09
CA GLY A 711 5.83 -15.10 16.02
C GLY A 711 5.42 -14.72 14.61
N GLY A 712 4.24 -14.12 14.50
CA GLY A 712 3.75 -13.59 13.26
C GLY A 712 2.45 -12.81 13.42
N HIS A 713 2.12 -12.07 12.37
CA HIS A 713 0.92 -11.25 12.29
C HIS A 713 0.09 -11.65 11.06
N SER A 714 -1.24 -11.60 11.15
CA SER A 714 -2.17 -12.00 10.10
C SER A 714 -1.92 -13.44 9.61
N TYR A 715 -1.49 -13.66 8.36
CA TYR A 715 -1.18 -15.01 7.90
C TYR A 715 0.03 -15.63 8.62
N GLY A 716 0.94 -14.81 9.16
CA GLY A 716 2.01 -15.25 10.06
C GLY A 716 1.52 -15.70 11.45
N ALA A 717 0.43 -15.12 11.94
CA ALA A 717 -0.20 -15.57 13.20
C ALA A 717 -0.87 -16.93 13.03
N PHE A 718 -1.55 -17.10 11.89
CA PHE A 718 -2.08 -18.39 11.46
C PHE A 718 -0.97 -19.45 11.26
N ALA A 719 0.19 -19.05 10.71
CA ALA A 719 1.37 -19.90 10.62
C ALA A 719 1.92 -20.27 12.00
N THR A 720 1.99 -19.30 12.93
CA THR A 720 2.49 -19.52 14.30
C THR A 720 1.67 -20.58 15.02
N ALA A 721 0.33 -20.46 15.01
CA ALA A 721 -0.52 -21.45 15.66
C ALA A 721 -0.36 -22.85 15.04
N ASN A 722 -0.31 -22.97 13.70
CA ASN A 722 -0.07 -24.25 13.04
C ASN A 722 1.31 -24.84 13.37
N ILE A 723 2.37 -24.04 13.36
CA ILE A 723 3.73 -24.50 13.70
C ILE A 723 3.75 -25.07 15.11
N LEU A 724 3.11 -24.41 16.07
CA LEU A 724 3.07 -24.89 17.45
C LEU A 724 2.19 -26.12 17.63
N ALA A 725 1.09 -26.24 16.88
CA ALA A 725 0.22 -27.41 16.94
C ALA A 725 0.86 -28.66 16.32
N HIS A 726 1.75 -28.48 15.34
CA HIS A 726 2.32 -29.59 14.55
C HIS A 726 3.81 -29.86 14.81
N THR A 727 4.50 -29.05 15.62
CA THR A 727 5.94 -29.20 15.85
C THR A 727 6.36 -28.84 17.27
N PRO A 728 7.39 -29.50 17.84
CA PRO A 728 7.90 -29.19 19.17
C PRO A 728 9.07 -28.18 19.16
N PHE A 729 9.29 -27.46 18.05
CA PHE A 729 10.53 -26.71 17.81
C PHE A 729 10.68 -25.47 18.67
N PHE A 730 9.57 -24.87 19.11
CA PHE A 730 9.55 -23.55 19.73
C PHE A 730 9.05 -23.62 21.16
N LYS A 731 9.57 -22.73 22.02
CA LYS A 731 9.24 -22.65 23.45
C LYS A 731 8.08 -21.70 23.76
N ALA A 732 7.76 -20.79 22.85
CA ALA A 732 6.64 -19.85 22.97
C ALA A 732 6.20 -19.31 21.60
N GLY A 733 4.94 -18.86 21.53
CA GLY A 733 4.31 -18.27 20.35
C GLY A 733 3.77 -16.86 20.58
N ILE A 734 3.83 -16.01 19.54
CA ILE A 734 3.09 -14.73 19.48
C ILE A 734 2.29 -14.68 18.17
N ALA A 735 0.95 -14.71 18.28
CA ALA A 735 0.05 -14.70 17.13
C ALA A 735 -0.88 -13.48 17.14
N GLY A 736 -0.63 -12.54 16.23
CA GLY A 736 -1.41 -11.30 16.11
C GLY A 736 -2.43 -11.27 14.96
N ASP A 737 -3.67 -10.89 15.23
CA ASP A 737 -4.74 -10.69 14.23
C ASP A 737 -4.89 -11.90 13.27
N GLY A 738 -4.89 -13.12 13.80
CA GLY A 738 -4.90 -14.36 13.02
C GLY A 738 -6.27 -14.82 12.53
N ALA A 739 -6.27 -15.75 11.56
CA ALA A 739 -7.46 -16.38 10.98
C ALA A 739 -7.45 -17.90 11.22
N TYR A 740 -7.65 -18.32 12.47
CA TYR A 740 -7.40 -19.68 12.96
C TYR A 740 -8.41 -20.74 12.49
N ASN A 741 -9.60 -20.33 12.07
CA ASN A 741 -10.62 -21.19 11.50
C ASN A 741 -11.05 -20.69 10.10
N ARG A 742 -10.54 -21.33 9.05
CA ARG A 742 -10.82 -20.99 7.64
C ARG A 742 -12.25 -21.32 7.22
N THR A 743 -12.97 -22.15 7.96
CA THR A 743 -14.39 -22.42 7.68
C THR A 743 -15.27 -21.17 7.84
N LEU A 744 -14.81 -20.18 8.61
CA LEU A 744 -15.44 -18.86 8.74
C LEU A 744 -15.21 -17.95 7.51
N THR A 745 -14.40 -18.40 6.54
CA THR A 745 -14.09 -17.70 5.28
C THR A 745 -14.42 -18.55 4.05
N PRO A 746 -15.67 -19.04 3.89
CA PRO A 746 -16.00 -20.18 3.02
C PRO A 746 -15.87 -19.93 1.51
N MET A 747 -15.65 -18.70 1.10
CA MET A 747 -15.63 -18.34 -0.32
C MET A 747 -14.21 -18.35 -0.87
N THR A 748 -13.32 -17.48 -0.43
CA THR A 748 -11.91 -17.49 -0.84
C THR A 748 -11.10 -16.75 0.22
N PHE A 749 -9.83 -17.09 0.34
CA PHE A 749 -8.86 -16.36 1.14
C PHE A 749 -7.49 -16.45 0.44
N GLN A 750 -6.62 -15.47 0.67
CA GLN A 750 -5.28 -15.40 0.06
C GLN A 750 -5.25 -15.83 -1.41
N ASN A 751 -4.53 -16.90 -1.77
CA ASN A 751 -4.51 -17.45 -3.11
C ASN A 751 -5.45 -18.64 -3.34
N GLU A 752 -6.09 -19.19 -2.30
CA GLU A 752 -7.13 -20.21 -2.47
C GLU A 752 -8.30 -19.65 -3.32
N ARG A 753 -8.68 -20.41 -4.35
CA ARG A 753 -9.75 -20.04 -5.28
C ARG A 753 -10.96 -20.96 -5.19
N ARG A 754 -10.78 -22.13 -4.59
CA ARG A 754 -11.85 -23.08 -4.30
C ARG A 754 -12.65 -22.59 -3.11
N PHE A 755 -13.95 -22.74 -3.24
CA PHE A 755 -14.90 -22.48 -2.17
C PHE A 755 -14.84 -23.67 -1.18
N ILE A 756 -15.34 -23.49 0.04
CA ILE A 756 -15.26 -24.54 1.08
C ILE A 756 -15.86 -25.86 0.61
N TRP A 757 -16.94 -25.83 -0.18
CA TRP A 757 -17.58 -27.05 -0.73
C TRP A 757 -16.80 -27.73 -1.86
N GLU A 758 -15.78 -27.08 -2.41
CA GLU A 758 -14.88 -27.64 -3.43
C GLU A 758 -13.59 -28.21 -2.78
N ALA A 759 -13.30 -27.89 -1.52
CA ALA A 759 -12.06 -28.25 -0.83
C ALA A 759 -12.22 -28.33 0.70
N GLN A 760 -13.25 -29.04 1.18
CA GLN A 760 -13.59 -29.07 2.62
C GLN A 760 -12.41 -29.50 3.49
N ASP A 761 -11.73 -30.57 3.09
CA ASP A 761 -10.57 -31.13 3.81
C ASP A 761 -9.47 -30.09 3.96
N VAL A 762 -9.13 -29.36 2.88
CA VAL A 762 -8.09 -28.31 2.93
C VAL A 762 -8.46 -27.20 3.92
N TYR A 763 -9.72 -26.77 3.95
CA TYR A 763 -10.18 -25.73 4.87
C TYR A 763 -10.13 -26.19 6.34
N ILE A 764 -10.37 -27.48 6.60
CA ILE A 764 -10.31 -28.07 7.95
C ILE A 764 -8.85 -28.29 8.34
N GLU A 765 -8.09 -29.02 7.55
CA GLU A 765 -6.70 -29.43 7.82
C GLU A 765 -5.77 -28.24 8.08
N MET A 766 -5.91 -27.14 7.32
CA MET A 766 -5.04 -25.99 7.54
C MET A 766 -5.44 -25.12 8.76
N SER A 767 -6.62 -25.34 9.33
CA SER A 767 -7.17 -24.49 10.40
C SER A 767 -6.71 -25.00 11.77
N PRO A 768 -5.79 -24.29 12.45
CA PRO A 768 -5.26 -24.74 13.74
C PRO A 768 -6.34 -24.80 14.83
N PHE A 769 -7.50 -24.19 14.62
CA PHE A 769 -8.68 -24.39 15.47
C PHE A 769 -9.07 -25.86 15.65
N PHE A 770 -8.91 -26.70 14.62
CA PHE A 770 -9.22 -28.14 14.72
C PHE A 770 -8.08 -28.96 15.33
N GLU A 771 -6.95 -28.32 15.64
CA GLU A 771 -5.75 -28.91 16.24
C GLU A 771 -5.41 -28.20 17.56
N ALA A 772 -6.36 -27.45 18.13
CA ALA A 772 -6.12 -26.62 19.30
C ALA A 772 -5.81 -27.45 20.55
N ASP A 773 -6.31 -28.67 20.63
CA ASP A 773 -6.01 -29.65 21.68
C ASP A 773 -4.58 -30.20 21.59
N HIS A 774 -3.86 -29.95 20.49
CA HIS A 774 -2.44 -30.29 20.33
C HIS A 774 -1.51 -29.12 20.68
N LEU A 775 -2.03 -27.95 21.06
CA LEU A 775 -1.21 -26.80 21.47
C LEU A 775 -0.68 -26.95 22.89
N GLU A 776 0.48 -27.58 23.02
CA GLU A 776 1.17 -27.76 24.31
C GLU A 776 2.14 -26.59 24.65
N THR A 777 2.42 -25.72 23.68
CA THR A 777 3.38 -24.60 23.84
C THR A 777 2.65 -23.30 24.21
N PRO A 778 3.16 -22.50 25.17
CA PRO A 778 2.58 -21.20 25.50
C PRO A 778 2.40 -20.30 24.28
N LEU A 779 1.18 -19.80 24.06
CA LEU A 779 0.83 -18.95 22.94
C LEU A 779 0.17 -17.65 23.43
N LEU A 780 0.79 -16.50 23.13
CA LEU A 780 0.18 -15.20 23.30
C LEU A 780 -0.59 -14.82 22.03
N MET A 781 -1.89 -14.53 22.18
CA MET A 781 -2.72 -14.01 21.10
C MET A 781 -3.10 -12.54 21.35
N TYR A 782 -3.02 -11.71 20.32
CA TYR A 782 -3.60 -10.37 20.34
C TYR A 782 -4.49 -10.17 19.11
N HIS A 783 -5.60 -9.46 19.27
CA HIS A 783 -6.50 -9.17 18.17
C HIS A 783 -7.13 -7.77 18.29
N GLY A 784 -7.10 -6.99 17.21
CA GLY A 784 -7.83 -5.74 17.12
C GLY A 784 -9.34 -5.97 17.11
N ALA A 785 -10.05 -5.60 18.18
CA ALA A 785 -11.50 -5.80 18.30
C ALA A 785 -12.36 -5.19 17.17
N LYS A 786 -11.76 -4.28 16.38
CA LYS A 786 -12.38 -3.59 15.25
C LYS A 786 -11.67 -3.93 13.92
N ASP A 787 -10.95 -5.04 13.83
CA ASP A 787 -10.33 -5.47 12.58
C ASP A 787 -11.41 -5.63 11.49
N ASN A 788 -11.18 -4.94 10.37
CA ASN A 788 -12.11 -4.87 9.25
C ASN A 788 -11.67 -5.70 8.05
N ASN A 789 -10.59 -6.48 8.19
CA ASN A 789 -10.13 -7.41 7.19
C ASN A 789 -11.11 -8.58 7.05
N SER A 790 -11.40 -8.97 5.80
CA SER A 790 -12.39 -10.00 5.45
C SER A 790 -12.03 -11.43 5.90
N GLY A 791 -10.83 -11.63 6.46
CA GLY A 791 -10.34 -12.95 6.87
C GLY A 791 -10.09 -13.12 8.37
N THR A 792 -9.92 -12.03 9.10
CA THR A 792 -9.45 -11.99 10.49
C THR A 792 -10.50 -11.28 11.35
N PHE A 793 -11.72 -11.81 11.33
CA PHE A 793 -12.76 -11.33 12.22
C PHE A 793 -12.38 -11.67 13.67
N LEU A 794 -12.75 -10.81 14.62
CA LEU A 794 -12.45 -11.01 16.05
C LEU A 794 -12.83 -12.42 16.56
N ILE A 795 -13.96 -12.97 16.07
CA ILE A 795 -14.43 -14.32 16.41
C ILE A 795 -13.41 -15.43 16.13
N GLN A 796 -12.43 -15.19 15.23
CA GLN A 796 -11.31 -16.11 14.99
C GLN A 796 -10.48 -16.31 16.25
N SER A 797 -10.18 -15.22 16.96
CA SER A 797 -9.40 -15.25 18.20
C SER A 797 -10.24 -15.53 19.43
N GLU A 798 -11.52 -15.14 19.47
CA GLU A 798 -12.39 -15.43 20.63
C GLU A 798 -12.73 -16.92 20.76
N ARG A 799 -12.60 -17.69 19.68
CA ARG A 799 -12.93 -19.12 19.65
C ARG A 799 -11.73 -20.05 19.72
N MET A 800 -10.57 -19.56 19.28
CA MET A 800 -9.30 -20.27 19.42
C MET A 800 -8.89 -20.22 20.88
#